data_AF-G0IZC8-F1
#
_entry.id   AF-G0IZC8-F1
#
_cell.length_a   1.000
_cell.length_b   1.000
_cell.length_c   1.000
_cell.angle_alpha   90.00
_cell.angle_beta   90.00
_cell.angle_gamma   90.00
#
_symmetry.space_group_name_H-M   'P 1'
#
loop_
_entity.id
_entity.type
_entity.pdbx_description
1 polymer ?
#
loop_
_entity_poly.entity_id
_entity_poly.type
_entity_poly.pdbx_seq_one_letter_code
_entity_poly.pdbx_strand_id
1 'polypeptide(L)'
;MKNNSLLLIFGFAASLFACDPINEISETVTQNDQLGLNTPSGFDFSTTTSVNVDLSATGSDNSPLSNVVYKIYKGNPHKEGTLLQTVQLDELGNASITIDLPSYLKEVFIASDYIGVEPMAIVPVSGGRISYSFDATNPSVLADEYFETNAINANERISASSEEFMTLGSWSSEGKPKYLVESDRISDQLLKNINSSLPENEDLRKSNPEAISDKYKRELFVSEDAEVWVTYVHTGGSYRNAIGYYWYKEGEAPKTADEIKNKTIIFPNAQSGVLRSGNKVKLVGPKDGAFEKDTYIGWFLISNGWQGGKLTYGNGVFYADKNLNTFNEKEELRDQMVFLYDATEQILLMGWEDIRRDYSSCDHDFNDVMFYASWNPITSVDLTDYVPIDTDVKDKDEDGVADSEDEYPEDPERAFNNYSPGENTFGTLLFEDLWPSFGDYDMNDLVIDYNVNEISNGNNRIKEIKLTTVVRATGAGYRNGFGIQLPVSSDQVLSVEGTRLSTGSIKTLSSGVEQGQKLATIIVMDDVNDKLPVMANVFSGNTQHGTDTVTVKIVFKESVRKADLGAAPYNPFMIINQDRGREVHLMNMEPTDLMDTEWFSTADDISSIGEGTYFTSNKGFNWALHIPQSISYAQEKVDFTKAYTKFSEWAKSGGLSYEDWYLNIDGQVNSDAIYK
;
A
#
# COMPACT_ATOMS: atom_id res chain seq x y z
N MET A 1 -93.28 16.92 47.34
CA MET A 1 -94.11 18.12 47.14
C MET A 1 -93.22 19.27 46.70
N LYS A 2 -93.46 19.74 45.48
CA LYS A 2 -93.19 21.06 44.85
C LYS A 2 -91.89 21.84 45.12
N ASN A 3 -91.21 22.07 44.00
CA ASN A 3 -90.60 23.30 43.47
C ASN A 3 -89.40 23.96 44.19
N ASN A 4 -88.27 24.09 43.48
CA ASN A 4 -87.91 25.38 42.88
C ASN A 4 -86.80 25.29 41.80
N SER A 5 -86.99 26.16 40.81
CA SER A 5 -86.18 26.72 39.72
C SER A 5 -84.65 26.51 39.72
N LEU A 6 -84.02 26.12 38.60
CA LEU A 6 -83.67 26.88 37.37
C LEU A 6 -82.37 27.71 37.53
N LEU A 7 -81.25 27.25 36.94
CA LEU A 7 -80.44 28.05 36.01
C LEU A 7 -79.45 27.17 35.22
N LEU A 8 -79.43 27.39 33.90
CA LEU A 8 -78.55 26.82 32.88
C LEU A 8 -77.13 27.40 32.96
N ILE A 9 -76.11 26.59 32.60
CA ILE A 9 -75.05 27.00 31.66
C ILE A 9 -74.75 25.84 30.71
N PHE A 10 -74.74 26.17 29.41
CA PHE A 10 -74.51 25.33 28.25
C PHE A 10 -73.04 24.91 28.10
N GLY A 11 -72.81 23.66 27.66
CA GLY A 11 -71.55 23.18 27.09
C GLY A 11 -71.84 22.02 26.16
N PHE A 12 -71.94 22.31 24.87
CA PHE A 12 -72.37 21.43 23.78
C PHE A 12 -71.31 20.32 23.55
N ALA A 13 -71.70 19.05 23.70
CA ALA A 13 -70.98 17.89 23.16
C ALA A 13 -71.95 17.15 22.24
N ALA A 14 -71.69 17.19 20.94
CA ALA A 14 -72.45 16.45 19.94
C ALA A 14 -71.67 15.20 19.52
N SER A 15 -72.36 14.09 19.67
CA SER A 15 -71.96 12.71 19.48
C SER A 15 -72.12 12.21 18.04
N LEU A 16 -71.22 11.30 17.65
CA LEU A 16 -71.42 10.05 16.91
C LEU A 16 -72.03 10.11 15.50
N PHE A 17 -71.38 9.43 14.54
CA PHE A 17 -71.99 8.25 13.91
C PHE A 17 -70.91 7.28 13.40
N ALA A 18 -71.11 6.02 13.77
CA ALA A 18 -70.39 4.85 13.29
C ALA A 18 -70.90 4.42 11.91
N CYS A 19 -70.02 3.81 11.11
CA CYS A 19 -70.39 2.71 10.22
C CYS A 19 -69.13 1.91 9.89
N ASP A 20 -69.16 0.63 10.23
CA ASP A 20 -68.16 -0.38 9.94
C ASP A 20 -68.89 -1.50 9.21
N PRO A 21 -68.32 -2.05 8.12
CA PRO A 21 -68.46 -3.47 7.89
C PRO A 21 -67.09 -4.11 7.67
N ILE A 22 -66.78 -4.98 8.63
CA ILE A 22 -65.73 -6.00 8.60
C ILE A 22 -65.86 -6.85 7.33
N ASN A 23 -64.73 -7.04 6.64
CA ASN A 23 -64.42 -8.29 5.97
C ASN A 23 -62.98 -8.67 6.31
N GLU A 24 -62.86 -9.87 6.89
CA GLU A 24 -61.64 -10.50 7.38
C GLU A 24 -60.61 -10.70 6.28
N ILE A 25 -59.40 -10.18 6.50
CA ILE A 25 -58.17 -10.90 6.16
C ILE A 25 -57.31 -10.83 7.42
N SER A 26 -57.15 -11.99 8.06
CA SER A 26 -56.27 -12.20 9.19
C SER A 26 -54.82 -12.10 8.73
N GLU A 27 -54.22 -10.92 8.88
CA GLU A 27 -52.80 -10.82 9.17
C GLU A 27 -52.68 -10.18 10.56
N THR A 28 -52.39 -11.03 11.54
CA THR A 28 -51.76 -10.59 12.79
C THR A 28 -50.48 -9.86 12.42
N VAL A 29 -50.55 -8.53 12.32
CA VAL A 29 -49.37 -7.68 12.42
C VAL A 29 -48.91 -7.81 13.87
N THR A 30 -47.99 -8.74 14.11
CA THR A 30 -47.13 -8.69 15.28
C THR A 30 -46.45 -7.33 15.25
N GLN A 31 -46.75 -6.53 16.26
CA GLN A 31 -46.03 -5.32 16.62
C GLN A 31 -44.59 -5.74 16.97
N ASN A 32 -43.73 -5.87 15.95
CA ASN A 32 -42.32 -6.17 16.11
C ASN A 32 -41.54 -4.84 16.20
N ASP A 33 -41.89 -4.06 17.21
CA ASP A 33 -41.28 -2.77 17.54
C ASP A 33 -40.09 -3.01 18.49
N GLN A 34 -39.18 -3.90 18.09
CA GLN A 34 -37.89 -4.05 18.75
C GLN A 34 -36.82 -3.58 17.78
N LEU A 35 -36.46 -2.30 17.89
CA LEU A 35 -35.27 -1.74 17.29
C LEU A 35 -33.99 -2.51 17.67
N GLY A 36 -33.97 -3.32 18.74
CA GLY A 36 -32.76 -3.94 19.25
C GLY A 36 -31.99 -4.84 18.24
N LEU A 37 -30.68 -4.63 18.18
CA LEU A 37 -29.73 -5.57 17.59
C LEU A 37 -29.33 -6.59 18.66
N ASN A 38 -29.80 -7.83 18.54
CA ASN A 38 -29.30 -8.92 19.37
C ASN A 38 -27.92 -9.35 18.86
N THR A 39 -26.87 -8.66 19.32
CA THR A 39 -25.47 -8.94 18.95
C THR A 39 -24.84 -9.98 19.88
N PRO A 40 -23.82 -10.73 19.42
CA PRO A 40 -23.04 -11.59 20.30
C PRO A 40 -22.36 -10.79 21.41
N SER A 41 -22.23 -11.40 22.59
CA SER A 41 -21.51 -10.79 23.71
C SER A 41 -20.06 -10.46 23.32
N GLY A 42 -19.63 -9.23 23.60
CA GLY A 42 -18.28 -8.75 23.29
C GLY A 42 -18.09 -8.26 21.86
N PHE A 43 -19.12 -8.28 21.00
CA PHE A 43 -19.05 -7.62 19.71
C PHE A 43 -18.98 -6.10 19.88
N ASP A 44 -18.04 -5.45 19.19
CA ASP A 44 -17.69 -4.04 19.35
C ASP A 44 -17.94 -3.20 18.08
N PHE A 45 -18.57 -3.80 17.06
CA PHE A 45 -18.79 -3.18 15.75
C PHE A 45 -17.48 -2.83 15.00
N SER A 46 -16.36 -3.47 15.31
CA SER A 46 -15.12 -3.28 14.56
C SER A 46 -15.28 -3.76 13.11
N THR A 47 -14.93 -2.89 12.15
CA THR A 47 -14.83 -3.24 10.73
C THR A 47 -13.39 -3.51 10.29
N THR A 48 -12.42 -3.35 11.20
CA THR A 48 -11.02 -3.67 10.99
C THR A 48 -10.56 -4.84 11.85
N THR A 49 -9.49 -5.48 11.41
CA THR A 49 -8.77 -6.50 12.19
C THR A 49 -7.30 -6.10 12.26
N SER A 50 -6.73 -6.11 13.47
CA SER A 50 -5.29 -5.94 13.66
C SER A 50 -4.56 -7.21 13.24
N VAL A 51 -3.55 -7.06 12.39
CA VAL A 51 -2.80 -8.14 11.76
C VAL A 51 -1.32 -7.95 12.06
N ASN A 52 -0.67 -9.02 12.54
CA ASN A 52 0.78 -9.03 12.68
C ASN A 52 1.43 -9.33 11.33
N VAL A 53 2.37 -8.50 10.92
CA VAL A 53 3.16 -8.69 9.70
C VAL A 53 4.56 -9.09 10.11
N ASP A 54 5.03 -10.22 9.58
CA ASP A 54 6.40 -10.65 9.74
C ASP A 54 7.06 -10.79 8.36
N LEU A 55 8.15 -10.07 8.18
CA LEU A 55 8.92 -9.99 6.94
C LEU A 55 10.33 -10.53 7.18
N SER A 56 10.87 -11.25 6.20
CA SER A 56 12.28 -11.66 6.23
C SER A 56 12.83 -11.84 4.82
N ALA A 57 14.15 -11.71 4.69
CA ALA A 57 14.85 -11.94 3.42
C ALA A 57 16.20 -12.63 3.65
N THR A 58 16.48 -13.65 2.84
CA THR A 58 17.71 -14.44 2.91
C THR A 58 18.37 -14.58 1.53
N GLY A 59 19.69 -14.41 1.51
CA GLY A 59 20.52 -14.49 0.33
C GLY A 59 20.81 -15.92 -0.11
N SER A 60 21.47 -16.07 -1.26
CA SER A 60 21.73 -17.37 -1.90
C SER A 60 22.61 -18.33 -1.07
N ASP A 61 23.30 -17.83 -0.06
CA ASP A 61 24.12 -18.57 0.90
C ASP A 61 23.45 -18.74 2.28
N ASN A 62 22.16 -18.39 2.39
CA ASN A 62 21.38 -18.31 3.63
C ASN A 62 21.86 -17.23 4.61
N SER A 63 22.68 -16.27 4.17
CA SER A 63 22.93 -15.06 4.97
C SER A 63 21.68 -14.17 5.01
N PRO A 64 21.45 -13.42 6.10
CA PRO A 64 20.37 -12.44 6.16
C PRO A 64 20.64 -11.29 5.18
N LEU A 65 19.60 -10.84 4.48
CA LEU A 65 19.65 -9.60 3.70
C LEU A 65 19.12 -8.46 4.57
N SER A 66 20.04 -7.63 5.08
CA SER A 66 19.72 -6.47 5.91
C SER A 66 19.23 -5.29 5.07
N ASN A 67 18.48 -4.37 5.67
CA ASN A 67 18.11 -3.07 5.10
C ASN A 67 17.25 -3.12 3.83
N VAL A 68 16.72 -4.30 3.46
CA VAL A 68 15.70 -4.42 2.41
C VAL A 68 14.46 -3.65 2.86
N VAL A 69 13.97 -2.77 2.01
CA VAL A 69 12.73 -2.02 2.24
C VAL A 69 11.58 -2.72 1.52
N TYR A 70 10.54 -3.04 2.29
CA TYR A 70 9.30 -3.62 1.78
C TYR A 70 8.16 -2.62 1.89
N LYS A 71 7.43 -2.43 0.80
CA LYS A 71 6.19 -1.65 0.72
C LYS A 71 5.00 -2.60 0.69
N ILE A 72 4.02 -2.38 1.58
CA ILE A 72 2.82 -3.22 1.71
C ILE A 72 1.63 -2.46 1.14
N TYR A 73 0.91 -3.08 0.20
CA TYR A 73 -0.21 -2.47 -0.51
C TYR A 73 -1.52 -3.22 -0.31
N LYS A 74 -2.61 -2.46 -0.30
CA LYS A 74 -3.96 -2.95 -0.59
C LYS A 74 -4.15 -2.93 -2.10
N GLY A 75 -4.22 -4.11 -2.71
CA GLY A 75 -4.31 -4.25 -4.17
C GLY A 75 -2.94 -4.13 -4.85
N ASN A 76 -2.92 -4.35 -6.16
CA ASN A 76 -1.70 -4.45 -6.94
C ASN A 76 -1.06 -3.06 -7.18
N PRO A 77 0.19 -2.82 -6.76
CA PRO A 77 0.85 -1.51 -6.90
C PRO A 77 0.96 -1.02 -8.36
N HIS A 78 1.06 -1.92 -9.34
CA HIS A 78 1.09 -1.56 -10.76
C HIS A 78 -0.31 -1.30 -11.36
N LYS A 79 -1.39 -1.47 -10.57
CA LYS A 79 -2.80 -1.31 -11.00
C LYS A 79 -3.61 -0.51 -9.98
N GLU A 80 -3.10 0.67 -9.60
CA GLU A 80 -3.74 1.59 -8.66
C GLU A 80 -3.88 1.04 -7.23
N GLY A 81 -2.99 0.12 -6.84
CA GLY A 81 -2.87 -0.35 -5.46
C GLY A 81 -2.54 0.79 -4.51
N THR A 82 -3.05 0.71 -3.28
CA THR A 82 -2.88 1.76 -2.27
C THR A 82 -1.81 1.36 -1.27
N LEU A 83 -0.78 2.20 -1.10
CA LEU A 83 0.27 1.97 -0.11
C LEU A 83 -0.31 2.03 1.31
N LEU A 84 0.06 1.06 2.14
CA LEU A 84 -0.33 0.96 3.54
C LEU A 84 0.86 1.27 4.46
N GLN A 85 1.99 0.60 4.25
CA GLN A 85 3.17 0.71 5.11
C GLN A 85 4.45 0.54 4.30
N THR A 86 5.52 1.16 4.77
CA THR A 86 6.90 0.95 4.29
C THR A 86 7.74 0.50 5.47
N VAL A 87 8.45 -0.61 5.33
CA VAL A 87 9.13 -1.31 6.42
C VAL A 87 10.53 -1.74 6.00
N GLN A 88 11.54 -1.33 6.76
CA GLN A 88 12.92 -1.79 6.56
C GLN A 88 13.23 -3.03 7.40
N LEU A 89 13.96 -4.00 6.85
CA LEU A 89 14.49 -5.14 7.61
C LEU A 89 15.69 -4.75 8.47
N ASP A 90 15.80 -5.36 9.66
CA ASP A 90 16.95 -5.21 10.55
C ASP A 90 18.23 -5.89 10.02
N GLU A 91 19.33 -5.78 10.79
CA GLU A 91 20.62 -6.42 10.46
C GLU A 91 20.54 -7.97 10.36
N LEU A 92 19.51 -8.58 10.92
CA LEU A 92 19.24 -10.02 10.85
C LEU A 92 18.30 -10.38 9.69
N GLY A 93 17.94 -9.40 8.86
CA GLY A 93 17.05 -9.57 7.73
C GLY A 93 15.62 -9.87 8.15
N ASN A 94 15.14 -9.28 9.25
CA ASN A 94 13.77 -9.46 9.74
C ASN A 94 13.08 -8.13 10.08
N ALA A 95 11.76 -8.10 9.98
CA ALA A 95 10.93 -7.03 10.56
C ALA A 95 9.61 -7.61 11.06
N SER A 96 9.07 -7.01 12.13
CA SER A 96 7.76 -7.36 12.67
C SER A 96 7.01 -6.09 13.06
N ILE A 97 5.82 -5.90 12.48
CA ILE A 97 4.94 -4.76 12.73
C ILE A 97 3.49 -5.22 12.91
N THR A 98 2.61 -4.31 13.32
CA THR A 98 1.16 -4.55 13.37
C THR A 98 0.47 -3.51 12.50
N ILE A 99 -0.47 -3.98 11.67
CA ILE A 99 -1.29 -3.13 10.77
C ILE A 99 -2.76 -3.43 10.99
N ASP A 100 -3.62 -2.43 10.80
CA ASP A 100 -5.07 -2.61 10.84
C ASP A 100 -5.62 -2.64 9.42
N LEU A 101 -6.28 -3.75 9.08
CA LEU A 101 -6.84 -3.97 7.75
C LEU A 101 -8.36 -4.01 7.82
N PRO A 102 -9.08 -3.60 6.76
CA PRO A 102 -10.49 -3.92 6.61
C PRO A 102 -10.69 -5.43 6.76
N SER A 103 -11.68 -5.85 7.55
CA SER A 103 -11.86 -7.28 7.90
C SER A 103 -12.15 -8.17 6.68
N TYR A 104 -12.74 -7.58 5.63
CA TYR A 104 -12.98 -8.26 4.35
C TYR A 104 -11.70 -8.54 3.55
N LEU A 105 -10.58 -7.85 3.84
CA LEU A 105 -9.35 -7.97 3.06
C LEU A 105 -8.66 -9.30 3.36
N LYS A 106 -8.46 -10.13 2.31
CA LYS A 106 -7.94 -11.50 2.46
C LYS A 106 -6.49 -11.67 2.01
N GLU A 107 -5.92 -10.67 1.36
CA GLU A 107 -4.54 -10.67 0.88
C GLU A 107 -4.00 -9.25 0.79
N VAL A 108 -2.67 -9.14 0.79
CA VAL A 108 -1.92 -7.91 0.55
C VAL A 108 -0.87 -8.16 -0.52
N PHE A 109 -0.40 -7.08 -1.15
CA PHE A 109 0.74 -7.12 -2.06
C PHE A 109 1.95 -6.59 -1.31
N ILE A 110 3.06 -7.31 -1.34
CA ILE A 110 4.33 -6.88 -0.76
C ILE A 110 5.29 -6.66 -1.93
N ALA A 111 5.82 -5.46 -2.04
CA ALA A 111 6.75 -5.07 -3.09
C ALA A 111 8.07 -4.58 -2.51
N SER A 112 9.15 -4.68 -3.28
CA SER A 112 10.45 -4.14 -2.92
C SER A 112 11.19 -3.74 -4.19
N ASP A 113 11.83 -2.59 -4.11
CA ASP A 113 12.68 -2.03 -5.16
C ASP A 113 14.14 -2.52 -4.99
N TYR A 114 14.40 -3.34 -3.95
CA TYR A 114 15.73 -3.86 -3.65
C TYR A 114 16.17 -4.93 -4.66
N ILE A 115 17.23 -4.64 -5.40
CA ILE A 115 17.81 -5.57 -6.36
C ILE A 115 18.37 -6.78 -5.61
N GLY A 116 17.85 -7.96 -5.96
CA GLY A 116 18.23 -9.24 -5.36
C GLY A 116 17.12 -9.93 -4.58
N VAL A 117 15.99 -9.26 -4.34
CA VAL A 117 14.73 -9.90 -3.89
C VAL A 117 13.71 -9.98 -5.03
N GLU A 118 12.58 -10.66 -4.81
CA GLU A 118 11.47 -10.62 -5.77
C GLU A 118 10.73 -9.28 -5.68
N PRO A 119 10.42 -8.64 -6.83
CA PRO A 119 9.84 -7.28 -6.85
C PRO A 119 8.42 -7.20 -6.29
N MET A 120 7.68 -8.31 -6.31
CA MET A 120 6.31 -8.36 -5.78
C MET A 120 5.89 -9.78 -5.38
N ALA A 121 5.18 -9.88 -4.26
CA ALA A 121 4.50 -11.09 -3.80
C ALA A 121 3.05 -10.79 -3.40
N ILE A 122 2.16 -11.76 -3.61
CA ILE A 122 0.77 -11.72 -3.11
C ILE A 122 0.71 -12.62 -1.88
N VAL A 123 0.37 -12.04 -0.73
CA VAL A 123 0.48 -12.72 0.57
C VAL A 123 -0.89 -12.76 1.25
N PRO A 124 -1.40 -13.95 1.62
CA PRO A 124 -2.70 -14.07 2.26
C PRO A 124 -2.67 -13.54 3.70
N VAL A 125 -3.78 -12.95 4.12
CA VAL A 125 -4.09 -12.63 5.51
C VAL A 125 -4.72 -13.88 6.14
N SER A 126 -4.00 -14.55 7.04
CA SER A 126 -4.46 -15.81 7.64
C SER A 126 -4.21 -15.84 9.14
N GLY A 127 -5.28 -16.06 9.92
CA GLY A 127 -5.19 -16.18 11.38
C GLY A 127 -4.66 -14.92 12.07
N GLY A 128 -5.00 -13.74 11.56
CA GLY A 128 -4.50 -12.46 12.09
C GLY A 128 -3.02 -12.22 11.79
N ARG A 129 -2.47 -12.86 10.75
CA ARG A 129 -1.07 -12.75 10.36
C ARG A 129 -0.89 -12.60 8.85
N ILE A 130 0.11 -11.82 8.47
CA ILE A 130 0.77 -11.80 7.16
C ILE A 130 2.20 -12.28 7.41
N SER A 131 2.64 -13.31 6.71
CA SER A 131 4.00 -13.83 6.85
C SER A 131 4.64 -13.97 5.50
N TYR A 132 5.71 -13.21 5.27
CA TYR A 132 6.44 -13.21 4.03
C TYR A 132 7.93 -13.42 4.30
N SER A 133 8.52 -14.34 3.57
CA SER A 133 9.93 -14.71 3.71
C SER A 133 10.49 -14.96 2.33
N PHE A 134 11.38 -14.08 1.89
CA PHE A 134 12.12 -14.25 0.66
C PHE A 134 13.31 -15.18 0.88
N ASP A 135 13.41 -16.22 0.05
CA ASP A 135 14.51 -17.18 0.00
C ASP A 135 15.12 -17.18 -1.40
N ALA A 136 16.29 -16.56 -1.55
CA ALA A 136 16.99 -16.49 -2.84
C ALA A 136 17.37 -17.86 -3.41
N THR A 137 17.40 -18.94 -2.61
CA THR A 137 17.67 -20.29 -3.09
C THR A 137 16.46 -20.92 -3.78
N ASN A 138 15.26 -20.45 -3.44
CA ASN A 138 13.97 -20.91 -3.95
C ASN A 138 12.95 -19.75 -4.08
N PRO A 139 13.21 -18.77 -4.96
CA PRO A 139 12.30 -17.63 -5.16
C PRO A 139 10.99 -18.07 -5.77
N SER A 140 9.91 -17.34 -5.47
CA SER A 140 8.60 -17.60 -6.04
C SER A 140 8.58 -17.22 -7.51
N VAL A 141 7.76 -17.94 -8.30
CA VAL A 141 7.45 -17.45 -9.66
C VAL A 141 6.54 -16.26 -9.52
N LEU A 142 6.91 -15.15 -10.16
CA LEU A 142 6.10 -13.94 -10.16
C LEU A 142 4.70 -14.21 -10.73
N ALA A 143 3.70 -13.72 -10.01
CA ALA A 143 2.30 -13.89 -10.38
C ALA A 143 2.01 -13.16 -11.71
N ASP A 144 1.04 -13.65 -12.50
CA ASP A 144 0.67 -13.01 -13.77
C ASP A 144 0.19 -11.56 -13.56
N GLU A 145 -0.30 -11.24 -12.35
CA GLU A 145 -0.72 -9.91 -11.92
C GLU A 145 0.40 -8.88 -11.97
N TYR A 146 1.66 -9.28 -11.77
CA TYR A 146 2.84 -8.40 -11.83
C TYR A 146 3.11 -7.90 -13.25
N PHE A 147 2.89 -8.77 -14.24
CA PHE A 147 3.27 -8.47 -15.61
C PHE A 147 2.22 -7.63 -16.33
N GLU A 148 2.69 -6.71 -17.17
CA GLU A 148 1.81 -5.94 -18.04
C GLU A 148 1.09 -6.82 -19.06
N THR A 149 -0.25 -6.75 -19.05
CA THR A 149 -1.08 -7.42 -20.04
C THR A 149 -1.26 -6.51 -21.26
N ASN A 150 -0.45 -6.67 -22.29
CA ASN A 150 -0.66 -5.97 -23.56
C ASN A 150 -1.99 -6.41 -24.22
N ALA A 151 -3.05 -5.62 -24.02
CA ALA A 151 -4.34 -5.74 -24.73
C ALA A 151 -4.26 -5.20 -26.17
N ILE A 152 -3.25 -4.37 -26.46
CA ILE A 152 -3.02 -3.76 -27.76
C ILE A 152 -2.10 -4.71 -28.54
N ASN A 153 -2.57 -5.21 -29.69
CA ASN A 153 -1.89 -6.15 -30.61
C ASN A 153 -1.98 -7.65 -30.29
N ALA A 154 -3.15 -8.14 -29.88
CA ALA A 154 -3.46 -9.58 -29.97
C ALA A 154 -3.35 -10.15 -31.41
N ASN A 155 -3.31 -9.29 -32.44
CA ASN A 155 -3.38 -9.70 -33.86
C ASN A 155 -2.03 -9.80 -34.60
N GLU A 156 -0.89 -9.47 -34.00
CA GLU A 156 0.45 -9.62 -34.63
C GLU A 156 1.47 -10.35 -33.74
N ARG A 157 1.02 -11.33 -32.94
CA ARG A 157 1.93 -12.17 -32.14
C ARG A 157 2.60 -13.23 -33.03
N ILE A 158 3.57 -12.80 -33.84
CA ILE A 158 4.39 -13.70 -34.66
C ILE A 158 5.33 -14.46 -33.71
N SER A 159 5.26 -15.79 -33.72
CA SER A 159 6.27 -16.63 -33.06
C SER A 159 7.62 -16.38 -33.72
N ALA A 160 8.66 -16.14 -32.92
CA ALA A 160 10.02 -16.15 -33.45
C ALA A 160 10.30 -17.56 -33.99
N SER A 161 10.72 -17.66 -35.26
CA SER A 161 11.03 -18.96 -35.84
C SER A 161 12.37 -19.47 -35.28
N SER A 162 12.51 -20.78 -35.11
CA SER A 162 13.79 -21.40 -34.73
C SER A 162 14.89 -21.23 -35.79
N GLU A 163 14.56 -20.68 -36.97
CA GLU A 163 15.53 -20.37 -38.03
C GLU A 163 16.22 -19.01 -37.80
N GLU A 164 15.63 -18.12 -36.98
CA GLU A 164 16.14 -16.74 -36.79
C GLU A 164 16.95 -16.56 -35.51
N PHE A 165 16.66 -17.34 -34.48
CA PHE A 165 17.44 -17.38 -33.24
C PHE A 165 17.99 -18.78 -32.99
N MET A 166 19.30 -18.85 -32.78
CA MET A 166 19.96 -20.04 -32.25
C MET A 166 19.69 -20.17 -30.75
N THR A 167 19.93 -21.36 -30.20
CA THR A 167 19.74 -21.64 -28.77
C THR A 167 20.91 -22.47 -28.26
N LEU A 168 21.26 -22.32 -26.98
CA LEU A 168 22.27 -23.17 -26.33
C LEU A 168 21.76 -24.59 -26.05
N GLY A 169 20.44 -24.78 -26.02
CA GLY A 169 19.78 -26.04 -25.75
C GLY A 169 18.29 -25.84 -25.52
N SER A 170 17.63 -26.85 -24.93
CA SER A 170 16.20 -26.79 -24.63
C SER A 170 15.90 -26.18 -23.24
N TRP A 171 14.64 -25.80 -23.01
CA TRP A 171 14.13 -25.25 -21.76
C TRP A 171 12.85 -25.98 -21.28
N SER A 172 12.34 -25.64 -20.09
CA SER A 172 11.04 -26.10 -19.58
C SER A 172 9.86 -25.36 -20.23
N SER A 173 8.61 -25.72 -19.91
CA SER A 173 7.40 -25.02 -20.38
C SER A 173 7.31 -23.56 -19.92
N GLU A 174 8.00 -23.22 -18.84
CA GLU A 174 8.06 -21.89 -18.25
C GLU A 174 9.24 -21.07 -18.78
N GLY A 175 10.10 -21.67 -19.62
CA GLY A 175 11.29 -21.02 -20.17
C GLY A 175 12.56 -21.21 -19.34
N LYS A 176 12.57 -22.12 -18.36
CA LYS A 176 13.79 -22.40 -17.59
C LYS A 176 14.82 -23.19 -18.42
N PRO A 177 16.04 -22.68 -18.64
CA PRO A 177 17.06 -23.41 -19.39
C PRO A 177 17.42 -24.77 -18.78
N LYS A 178 17.60 -25.80 -19.63
CA LYS A 178 18.10 -27.13 -19.20
C LYS A 178 19.63 -27.26 -19.30
N TYR A 179 20.30 -26.19 -19.68
CA TYR A 179 21.75 -26.08 -19.86
C TYR A 179 22.39 -25.14 -18.83
N LEU A 180 21.71 -24.91 -17.70
CA LEU A 180 22.31 -24.21 -16.56
C LEU A 180 23.52 -24.99 -16.05
N VAL A 181 24.60 -24.29 -15.74
CA VAL A 181 25.77 -24.83 -15.04
C VAL A 181 25.67 -24.54 -13.55
N GLU A 182 26.73 -24.84 -12.79
CA GLU A 182 26.80 -24.49 -11.37
C GLU A 182 26.50 -23.01 -11.17
N SER A 183 25.56 -22.73 -10.25
CA SER A 183 25.14 -21.36 -9.96
C SER A 183 26.26 -20.62 -9.25
N ASP A 184 26.46 -19.37 -9.61
CA ASP A 184 27.37 -18.52 -8.83
C ASP A 184 26.70 -18.10 -7.52
N ARG A 185 27.54 -17.80 -6.52
CA ARG A 185 27.12 -17.12 -5.31
C ARG A 185 27.14 -15.63 -5.56
N ILE A 186 26.00 -14.97 -5.38
CA ILE A 186 25.93 -13.51 -5.37
C ILE A 186 26.04 -13.05 -3.91
N SER A 187 27.10 -12.29 -3.62
CA SER A 187 27.39 -11.79 -2.28
C SER A 187 26.48 -10.61 -1.92
N ASP A 188 26.18 -10.44 -0.63
CA ASP A 188 25.46 -9.27 -0.11
C ASP A 188 26.18 -7.95 -0.49
N GLN A 189 27.52 -7.95 -0.47
CA GLN A 189 28.30 -6.79 -0.90
C GLN A 189 28.08 -6.45 -2.39
N LEU A 190 28.01 -7.46 -3.27
CA LEU A 190 27.71 -7.23 -4.67
C LEU A 190 26.29 -6.67 -4.84
N LEU A 191 25.29 -7.20 -4.13
CA LEU A 191 23.93 -6.64 -4.17
C LEU A 191 23.91 -5.18 -3.69
N LYS A 192 24.63 -4.84 -2.61
CA LYS A 192 24.77 -3.45 -2.14
C LYS A 192 25.37 -2.55 -3.21
N ASN A 193 26.49 -2.96 -3.83
CA ASN A 193 27.12 -2.18 -4.91
C ASN A 193 26.16 -1.98 -6.11
N ILE A 194 25.37 -3.00 -6.45
CA ILE A 194 24.38 -2.92 -7.54
C ILE A 194 23.28 -1.93 -7.19
N ASN A 195 22.69 -2.02 -5.99
CA ASN A 195 21.65 -1.10 -5.52
C ASN A 195 22.16 0.35 -5.43
N SER A 196 23.43 0.58 -5.06
CA SER A 196 24.04 1.92 -5.11
C SER A 196 24.20 2.47 -6.52
N SER A 197 24.45 1.58 -7.48
CA SER A 197 24.82 1.97 -8.84
C SER A 197 23.62 2.18 -9.76
N LEU A 198 22.59 1.33 -9.61
CA LEU A 198 21.39 1.29 -10.44
C LEU A 198 20.14 1.17 -9.54
N PRO A 199 19.91 2.13 -8.62
CA PRO A 199 18.70 2.12 -7.80
C PRO A 199 17.44 2.26 -8.67
N GLU A 200 16.37 1.60 -8.26
CA GLU A 200 15.06 1.68 -8.94
C GLU A 200 14.54 3.11 -8.99
N ASN A 201 13.91 3.49 -10.11
CA ASN A 201 13.29 4.80 -10.36
C ASN A 201 14.27 5.99 -10.39
N GLU A 202 15.57 5.75 -10.33
CA GLU A 202 16.61 6.78 -10.34
C GLU A 202 17.27 6.91 -11.72
N ASP A 203 16.87 7.94 -12.47
CA ASP A 203 17.38 8.24 -13.81
C ASP A 203 18.92 8.28 -13.84
N LEU A 204 19.52 7.27 -14.47
CA LEU A 204 20.97 7.06 -14.52
C LEU A 204 21.72 8.25 -15.14
N ARG A 205 21.07 9.01 -16.02
CA ARG A 205 21.67 10.21 -16.64
C ARG A 205 21.96 11.30 -15.61
N LYS A 206 21.32 11.25 -14.45
CA LYS A 206 21.52 12.19 -13.35
C LYS A 206 22.39 11.57 -12.26
N SER A 207 22.13 10.33 -11.87
CA SER A 207 22.79 9.66 -10.75
C SER A 207 24.20 9.18 -11.10
N ASN A 208 24.44 8.69 -12.33
CA ASN A 208 25.75 8.29 -12.84
C ASN A 208 25.86 8.47 -14.38
N PRO A 209 25.99 9.72 -14.88
CA PRO A 209 26.08 10.00 -16.31
C PRO A 209 27.30 9.38 -17.01
N GLU A 210 28.31 8.97 -16.25
CA GLU A 210 29.51 8.33 -16.81
C GLU A 210 29.21 6.94 -17.39
N ALA A 211 28.24 6.22 -16.81
CA ALA A 211 27.80 4.88 -17.24
C ALA A 211 27.36 4.81 -18.72
N ILE A 212 26.85 5.91 -19.27
CA ILE A 212 26.37 6.02 -20.66
C ILE A 212 27.31 6.81 -21.57
N SER A 213 28.52 7.13 -21.12
CA SER A 213 29.51 7.85 -21.93
C SER A 213 30.03 7.00 -23.09
N ASP A 214 30.26 7.63 -24.25
CA ASP A 214 30.89 7.03 -25.44
C ASP A 214 32.34 6.59 -25.21
N LYS A 215 32.95 6.98 -24.09
CA LYS A 215 34.27 6.53 -23.67
C LYS A 215 34.32 5.02 -23.43
N TYR A 216 33.22 4.44 -22.95
CA TYR A 216 33.17 3.05 -22.48
C TYR A 216 32.57 2.13 -23.53
N LYS A 217 32.99 0.86 -23.51
CA LYS A 217 32.50 -0.15 -24.47
C LYS A 217 31.06 -0.57 -24.13
N ARG A 218 30.36 -1.09 -25.15
CA ARG A 218 29.00 -1.67 -25.05
C ARG A 218 28.95 -3.17 -25.36
N GLU A 219 30.12 -3.80 -25.37
CA GLU A 219 30.32 -5.18 -25.78
C GLU A 219 31.49 -5.75 -24.99
N LEU A 220 31.55 -7.08 -24.86
CA LEU A 220 32.68 -7.76 -24.23
C LEU A 220 33.73 -8.09 -25.29
N PHE A 221 34.94 -7.52 -25.16
CA PHE A 221 36.06 -7.84 -26.05
C PHE A 221 37.01 -8.83 -25.38
N VAL A 222 37.29 -9.95 -26.07
CA VAL A 222 38.29 -10.94 -25.63
C VAL A 222 39.55 -10.87 -26.49
N SER A 223 40.66 -10.50 -25.87
CA SER A 223 41.99 -10.33 -26.49
C SER A 223 42.80 -11.63 -26.60
N GLU A 224 42.32 -12.70 -25.97
CA GLU A 224 42.88 -14.05 -26.00
C GLU A 224 41.75 -15.06 -26.20
N ASP A 225 42.09 -16.32 -26.46
CA ASP A 225 41.08 -17.37 -26.47
C ASP A 225 40.45 -17.49 -25.08
N ALA A 226 39.13 -17.35 -24.99
CA ALA A 226 38.45 -17.24 -23.72
C ALA A 226 37.10 -17.99 -23.69
N GLU A 227 36.79 -18.57 -22.54
CA GLU A 227 35.46 -19.03 -22.20
C GLU A 227 34.71 -17.92 -21.49
N VAL A 228 33.41 -17.80 -21.76
CA VAL A 228 32.55 -16.74 -21.19
C VAL A 228 31.28 -17.37 -20.62
N TRP A 229 30.86 -16.87 -19.47
CA TRP A 229 29.62 -17.24 -18.80
C TRP A 229 28.77 -16.01 -18.52
N VAL A 230 27.46 -16.22 -18.41
CA VAL A 230 26.50 -15.20 -17.99
C VAL A 230 25.72 -15.73 -16.81
N THR A 231 25.55 -14.88 -15.80
CA THR A 231 24.82 -15.18 -14.58
C THR A 231 23.68 -14.20 -14.40
N TYR A 232 22.48 -14.71 -14.09
CA TYR A 232 21.29 -13.93 -13.76
C TYR A 232 21.39 -13.37 -12.34
N VAL A 233 21.02 -12.09 -12.18
CA VAL A 233 20.99 -11.40 -10.89
C VAL A 233 19.55 -11.15 -10.45
N HIS A 234 18.79 -10.38 -11.24
CA HIS A 234 17.49 -9.84 -10.83
C HIS A 234 16.66 -9.39 -12.05
N THR A 235 15.36 -9.20 -11.82
CA THR A 235 14.46 -8.49 -12.73
C THR A 235 13.56 -7.57 -11.90
N GLY A 236 13.54 -6.28 -12.24
CA GLY A 236 12.64 -5.26 -11.68
C GLY A 236 11.54 -4.84 -12.66
N GLY A 237 11.71 -5.15 -13.95
CA GLY A 237 10.78 -4.78 -15.01
C GLY A 237 9.54 -5.67 -15.11
N SER A 238 8.41 -5.07 -15.48
CA SER A 238 7.10 -5.73 -15.59
C SER A 238 6.87 -6.51 -16.90
N TYR A 239 7.93 -6.71 -17.70
CA TYR A 239 7.90 -7.51 -18.92
C TYR A 239 8.63 -8.85 -18.81
N ARG A 240 8.11 -9.86 -19.53
CA ARG A 240 8.73 -11.19 -19.62
C ARG A 240 9.82 -11.21 -20.68
N ASN A 241 10.98 -10.68 -20.32
CA ASN A 241 12.08 -10.46 -21.26
C ASN A 241 12.82 -11.75 -21.63
N ALA A 242 13.36 -11.79 -22.84
CA ALA A 242 14.31 -12.82 -23.28
C ALA A 242 15.67 -12.19 -23.58
N ILE A 243 16.75 -12.91 -23.29
CA ILE A 243 18.13 -12.41 -23.41
C ILE A 243 18.93 -13.30 -24.33
N GLY A 244 19.78 -12.68 -25.14
CA GLY A 244 20.70 -13.37 -26.02
C GLY A 244 22.00 -12.62 -26.28
N TYR A 245 22.87 -13.28 -27.03
CA TYR A 245 24.15 -12.73 -27.47
C TYR A 245 24.38 -13.00 -28.96
N TYR A 246 25.31 -12.25 -29.54
CA TYR A 246 25.92 -12.52 -30.83
C TYR A 246 27.42 -12.24 -30.72
N TRP A 247 28.19 -12.60 -31.74
CA TRP A 247 29.64 -12.36 -31.74
C TRP A 247 30.18 -12.09 -33.13
N TYR A 248 31.30 -11.39 -33.20
CA TYR A 248 31.96 -11.06 -34.47
C TYR A 248 33.46 -10.78 -34.25
N LYS A 249 34.25 -10.80 -35.34
CA LYS A 249 35.68 -10.48 -35.29
C LYS A 249 35.95 -8.99 -35.44
N GLU A 250 37.08 -8.53 -34.95
CA GLU A 250 37.51 -7.15 -35.17
C GLU A 250 37.40 -6.74 -36.65
N GLY A 251 36.72 -5.63 -36.94
CA GLY A 251 36.44 -5.14 -38.29
C GLY A 251 35.18 -5.73 -38.96
N GLU A 252 34.50 -6.68 -38.30
CA GLU A 252 33.27 -7.32 -38.78
C GLU A 252 32.01 -6.89 -38.00
N ALA A 253 32.08 -5.77 -37.28
CA ALA A 253 30.96 -5.25 -36.50
C ALA A 253 29.71 -5.05 -37.38
N PRO A 254 28.54 -5.55 -36.96
CA PRO A 254 27.30 -5.34 -37.69
C PRO A 254 26.95 -3.86 -37.71
N LYS A 255 26.52 -3.34 -38.87
CA LYS A 255 26.05 -1.96 -38.99
C LYS A 255 24.54 -1.84 -38.82
N THR A 256 23.83 -2.93 -39.01
CA THR A 256 22.39 -3.04 -38.82
C THR A 256 22.06 -4.34 -38.12
N ALA A 257 20.90 -4.38 -37.45
CA ALA A 257 20.42 -5.58 -36.75
C ALA A 257 20.25 -6.81 -37.67
N ASP A 258 20.03 -6.59 -38.98
CA ASP A 258 19.86 -7.64 -39.99
C ASP A 258 21.19 -8.29 -40.42
N GLU A 259 22.32 -7.63 -40.20
CA GLU A 259 23.65 -8.16 -40.53
C GLU A 259 24.16 -9.20 -39.52
N ILE A 260 23.51 -9.32 -38.36
CA ILE A 260 23.88 -10.26 -37.30
C ILE A 260 23.48 -11.68 -37.68
N LYS A 261 24.46 -12.59 -37.76
CA LYS A 261 24.27 -13.96 -38.28
C LYS A 261 24.02 -15.02 -37.20
N ASN A 262 24.33 -14.72 -35.95
CA ASN A 262 24.50 -15.70 -34.87
C ASN A 262 23.78 -15.28 -33.57
N LYS A 263 22.59 -14.68 -33.69
CA LYS A 263 21.75 -14.34 -32.53
C LYS A 263 21.39 -15.62 -31.77
N THR A 264 21.86 -15.73 -30.53
CA THR A 264 21.70 -16.93 -29.70
C THR A 264 21.00 -16.57 -28.40
N ILE A 265 19.85 -17.19 -28.16
CA ILE A 265 19.09 -17.03 -26.91
C ILE A 265 19.76 -17.82 -25.79
N ILE A 266 19.93 -17.17 -24.65
CA ILE A 266 20.52 -17.75 -23.44
C ILE A 266 19.49 -17.93 -22.33
N PHE A 267 18.60 -16.95 -22.16
CA PHE A 267 17.50 -16.99 -21.21
C PHE A 267 16.22 -16.62 -21.97
N PRO A 268 15.35 -17.58 -22.31
CA PRO A 268 14.15 -17.27 -23.08
C PRO A 268 13.07 -16.60 -22.22
N ASN A 269 13.16 -16.69 -20.89
CA ASN A 269 12.29 -16.02 -19.93
C ASN A 269 13.12 -15.60 -18.69
N ALA A 270 13.38 -14.30 -18.55
CA ALA A 270 14.22 -13.73 -17.51
C ALA A 270 13.47 -13.32 -16.22
N GLN A 271 12.39 -14.03 -15.86
CA GLN A 271 11.62 -13.73 -14.66
C GLN A 271 12.15 -14.42 -13.38
N SER A 272 11.92 -13.77 -12.23
CA SER A 272 12.13 -14.41 -10.91
C SER A 272 11.29 -15.68 -10.77
N GLY A 273 11.85 -16.68 -10.08
CA GLY A 273 11.29 -18.03 -9.89
C GLY A 273 11.49 -18.98 -11.07
N VAL A 274 11.49 -18.49 -12.32
CA VAL A 274 11.97 -19.29 -13.47
C VAL A 274 13.49 -19.36 -13.43
N LEU A 275 14.12 -18.20 -13.29
CA LEU A 275 15.52 -18.06 -12.91
C LEU A 275 15.59 -17.71 -11.43
N ARG A 276 16.57 -18.30 -10.74
CA ARG A 276 16.99 -17.82 -9.43
C ARG A 276 18.28 -17.04 -9.57
N SER A 277 18.49 -16.05 -8.72
CA SER A 277 19.74 -15.31 -8.63
C SER A 277 20.93 -16.30 -8.56
N GLY A 278 21.96 -16.04 -9.36
CA GLY A 278 23.12 -16.93 -9.52
C GLY A 278 22.97 -18.00 -10.62
N ASN A 279 21.81 -18.17 -11.24
CA ASN A 279 21.67 -19.09 -12.38
C ASN A 279 22.61 -18.69 -13.53
N LYS A 280 23.47 -19.64 -13.90
CA LYS A 280 24.60 -19.42 -14.79
C LYS A 280 24.51 -20.27 -16.04
N VAL A 281 24.92 -19.71 -17.17
CA VAL A 281 25.07 -20.41 -18.45
C VAL A 281 26.48 -20.20 -19.00
N LYS A 282 27.01 -21.20 -19.70
CA LYS A 282 28.23 -21.07 -20.49
C LYS A 282 27.85 -20.69 -21.92
N LEU A 283 28.43 -19.61 -22.44
CA LEU A 283 28.25 -19.23 -23.84
C LEU A 283 29.03 -20.18 -24.76
N VAL A 284 28.62 -20.26 -26.02
CA VAL A 284 29.24 -21.12 -27.04
C VAL A 284 29.86 -20.26 -28.13
N GLY A 285 31.19 -20.19 -28.13
CA GLY A 285 31.97 -19.60 -29.22
C GLY A 285 32.33 -20.60 -30.32
N PRO A 286 32.90 -20.12 -31.45
CA PRO A 286 33.17 -20.94 -32.63
C PRO A 286 34.28 -21.98 -32.45
N LYS A 287 35.11 -21.87 -31.40
CA LYS A 287 36.27 -22.73 -31.15
C LYS A 287 35.97 -23.71 -30.03
N ASP A 288 35.31 -24.81 -30.38
CA ASP A 288 34.95 -25.88 -29.44
C ASP A 288 34.21 -25.37 -28.19
N GLY A 289 33.40 -24.32 -28.35
CA GLY A 289 32.65 -23.67 -27.27
C GLY A 289 33.35 -22.47 -26.63
N ALA A 290 34.64 -22.24 -26.89
CA ALA A 290 35.34 -21.01 -26.52
C ALA A 290 35.28 -19.95 -27.64
N PHE A 291 35.48 -18.70 -27.27
CA PHE A 291 35.70 -17.60 -28.19
C PHE A 291 37.19 -17.50 -28.50
N GLU A 292 37.50 -17.37 -29.78
CA GLU A 292 38.87 -17.12 -30.21
C GLU A 292 39.32 -15.72 -29.82
N LYS A 293 40.63 -15.50 -29.71
CA LYS A 293 41.19 -14.14 -29.55
C LYS A 293 40.66 -13.16 -30.61
N ASP A 294 40.63 -11.88 -30.25
CA ASP A 294 40.16 -10.76 -31.07
C ASP A 294 38.66 -10.88 -31.44
N THR A 295 37.84 -11.33 -30.49
CA THR A 295 36.38 -11.49 -30.66
C THR A 295 35.61 -10.49 -29.80
N TYR A 296 34.58 -9.89 -30.38
CA TYR A 296 33.59 -9.07 -29.69
C TYR A 296 32.33 -9.90 -29.46
N ILE A 297 31.76 -9.79 -28.26
CA ILE A 297 30.49 -10.40 -27.87
C ILE A 297 29.51 -9.27 -27.58
N GLY A 298 28.50 -9.16 -28.43
CA GLY A 298 27.40 -8.21 -28.27
C GLY A 298 26.16 -8.87 -27.69
N TRP A 299 25.26 -8.05 -27.16
CA TRP A 299 24.11 -8.51 -26.40
C TRP A 299 22.81 -7.94 -26.95
N PHE A 300 21.73 -8.68 -26.74
CA PHE A 300 20.39 -8.19 -27.04
C PHE A 300 19.35 -8.70 -26.04
N LEU A 301 18.33 -7.87 -25.83
CA LEU A 301 17.13 -8.14 -25.06
C LEU A 301 15.92 -8.13 -26.02
N ILE A 302 15.01 -9.08 -25.85
CA ILE A 302 13.69 -9.05 -26.50
C ILE A 302 12.68 -8.66 -25.44
N SER A 303 12.20 -7.42 -25.53
CA SER A 303 11.27 -6.84 -24.56
C SER A 303 9.96 -7.60 -24.60
N ASN A 304 9.48 -8.09 -23.46
CA ASN A 304 8.30 -8.95 -23.35
C ASN A 304 8.30 -10.13 -24.34
N GLY A 305 9.48 -10.71 -24.60
CA GLY A 305 9.69 -11.77 -25.59
C GLY A 305 9.02 -13.11 -25.24
N TRP A 306 8.77 -13.41 -23.96
CA TRP A 306 8.17 -14.67 -23.53
C TRP A 306 6.66 -14.56 -23.29
N GLN A 307 5.87 -15.09 -24.22
CA GLN A 307 4.41 -14.97 -24.18
C GLN A 307 3.73 -16.30 -24.49
N GLY A 308 2.76 -16.71 -23.67
CA GLY A 308 1.99 -17.94 -23.89
C GLY A 308 2.86 -19.21 -23.94
N GLY A 309 3.94 -19.24 -23.16
CA GLY A 309 4.87 -20.38 -23.08
C GLY A 309 5.82 -20.52 -24.28
N LYS A 310 6.02 -19.45 -25.06
CA LYS A 310 6.90 -19.46 -26.24
C LYS A 310 7.67 -18.14 -26.38
N LEU A 311 8.80 -18.22 -27.06
CA LEU A 311 9.57 -17.07 -27.51
C LEU A 311 8.86 -16.36 -28.69
N THR A 312 8.83 -15.04 -28.64
CA THR A 312 8.21 -14.13 -29.62
C THR A 312 9.11 -12.90 -29.80
N TYR A 313 8.76 -11.97 -30.69
CA TYR A 313 9.44 -10.66 -30.78
C TYR A 313 9.02 -9.67 -29.69
N GLY A 314 7.98 -10.00 -28.91
CA GLY A 314 7.42 -9.13 -27.90
C GLY A 314 7.21 -7.70 -28.41
N ASN A 315 7.78 -6.73 -27.70
CA ASN A 315 7.72 -5.30 -28.02
C ASN A 315 8.88 -4.83 -28.91
N GLY A 316 9.84 -5.70 -29.22
CA GLY A 316 11.02 -5.38 -30.03
C GLY A 316 12.31 -6.01 -29.49
N VAL A 317 13.37 -5.94 -30.31
CA VAL A 317 14.71 -6.38 -29.95
C VAL A 317 15.60 -5.16 -29.72
N PHE A 318 16.18 -5.06 -28.53
CA PHE A 318 17.08 -4.01 -28.10
C PHE A 318 18.50 -4.55 -28.05
N TYR A 319 19.46 -3.79 -28.52
CA TYR A 319 20.87 -4.18 -28.59
C TYR A 319 21.71 -3.34 -27.64
N ALA A 320 22.79 -3.92 -27.12
CA ALA A 320 23.76 -3.17 -26.32
C ALA A 320 24.48 -2.11 -27.16
N ASP A 321 24.83 -2.43 -28.41
CA ASP A 321 25.31 -1.43 -29.37
C ASP A 321 24.15 -0.51 -29.78
N LYS A 322 24.20 0.72 -29.25
CA LYS A 322 23.22 1.77 -29.51
C LYS A 322 23.03 2.06 -31.00
N ASN A 323 24.05 1.83 -31.85
CA ASN A 323 23.94 2.08 -33.29
C ASN A 323 22.99 1.12 -33.99
N LEU A 324 22.71 -0.04 -33.38
CA LEU A 324 21.72 -1.00 -33.88
C LEU A 324 20.29 -0.64 -33.48
N ASN A 325 20.10 0.23 -32.48
CA ASN A 325 18.79 0.66 -31.98
C ASN A 325 18.21 1.84 -32.79
N THR A 326 18.24 1.74 -34.13
CA THR A 326 17.79 2.81 -35.03
C THR A 326 16.28 3.04 -35.02
N PHE A 327 15.50 2.18 -34.36
CA PHE A 327 14.08 2.40 -34.08
C PHE A 327 13.85 3.62 -33.18
N ASN A 328 14.86 4.05 -32.43
CA ASN A 328 14.87 5.30 -31.69
C ASN A 328 15.58 6.39 -32.52
N GLU A 329 14.82 7.43 -32.89
CA GLU A 329 15.33 8.53 -33.72
C GLU A 329 16.30 9.44 -32.96
N LYS A 330 16.22 9.49 -31.62
CA LYS A 330 17.08 10.29 -30.75
C LYS A 330 18.31 9.49 -30.37
N GLU A 331 19.47 9.86 -30.91
CA GLU A 331 20.72 9.12 -30.73
C GLU A 331 21.14 8.99 -29.26
N GLU A 332 20.90 10.02 -28.46
CA GLU A 332 21.19 10.08 -27.03
C GLU A 332 20.32 9.15 -26.16
N LEU A 333 19.25 8.58 -26.72
CA LEU A 333 18.34 7.65 -26.06
C LEU A 333 18.46 6.22 -26.61
N ARG A 334 19.48 5.94 -27.43
CA ARG A 334 19.65 4.62 -28.05
C ARG A 334 20.33 3.58 -27.17
N ASP A 335 21.08 3.97 -26.14
CA ASP A 335 21.62 3.02 -25.16
C ASP A 335 20.46 2.39 -24.39
N GLN A 336 20.28 1.07 -24.48
CA GLN A 336 19.29 0.27 -23.72
C GLN A 336 19.97 -0.60 -22.65
N MET A 337 21.28 -0.50 -22.52
CA MET A 337 22.09 -1.30 -21.63
C MET A 337 23.30 -0.52 -21.13
N VAL A 338 23.70 -0.76 -19.87
CA VAL A 338 24.95 -0.27 -19.28
C VAL A 338 25.82 -1.40 -18.75
N PHE A 339 27.13 -1.14 -18.69
CA PHE A 339 28.14 -2.04 -18.17
C PHE A 339 28.84 -1.42 -16.97
N LEU A 340 28.84 -2.15 -15.86
CA LEU A 340 29.58 -1.76 -14.66
C LEU A 340 30.51 -2.90 -14.26
N TYR A 341 31.80 -2.64 -14.03
CA TYR A 341 32.72 -3.66 -13.57
C TYR A 341 32.89 -3.61 -12.06
N ASP A 342 32.88 -4.78 -11.42
CA ASP A 342 33.27 -4.94 -10.03
C ASP A 342 34.68 -5.54 -9.98
N ALA A 343 35.64 -4.77 -9.47
CA ALA A 343 37.04 -5.21 -9.38
C ALA A 343 37.27 -6.33 -8.36
N THR A 344 36.41 -6.39 -7.32
CA THR A 344 36.53 -7.34 -6.21
C THR A 344 36.06 -8.71 -6.64
N GLU A 345 34.90 -8.77 -7.28
CA GLU A 345 34.29 -10.02 -7.76
C GLU A 345 34.75 -10.38 -9.18
N GLN A 346 35.43 -9.45 -9.87
CA GLN A 346 35.98 -9.63 -11.23
C GLN A 346 34.91 -9.99 -12.26
N ILE A 347 33.75 -9.34 -12.13
CA ILE A 347 32.59 -9.51 -13.01
C ILE A 347 32.29 -8.22 -13.76
N LEU A 348 31.58 -8.37 -14.88
CA LEU A 348 31.03 -7.26 -15.64
C LEU A 348 29.50 -7.31 -15.55
N LEU A 349 28.93 -6.47 -14.69
CA LEU A 349 27.50 -6.27 -14.54
C LEU A 349 26.91 -5.64 -15.80
N MET A 350 25.69 -6.07 -16.10
CA MET A 350 24.96 -5.83 -17.32
C MET A 350 23.52 -5.47 -16.93
N GLY A 351 23.22 -4.17 -16.91
CA GLY A 351 21.89 -3.65 -16.60
C GLY A 351 21.16 -3.20 -17.84
N TRP A 352 19.89 -3.58 -17.96
CA TRP A 352 19.05 -3.30 -19.11
C TRP A 352 17.86 -2.43 -18.74
N GLU A 353 17.49 -1.58 -19.69
CA GLU A 353 16.15 -1.04 -19.78
C GLU A 353 15.33 -1.91 -20.76
N ASP A 354 14.15 -2.35 -20.35
CA ASP A 354 13.24 -3.18 -21.14
C ASP A 354 12.11 -2.39 -21.84
N ILE A 355 11.99 -1.09 -21.53
CA ILE A 355 11.17 -0.11 -22.24
C ILE A 355 12.04 0.70 -23.21
N ARG A 356 11.44 1.21 -24.28
CA ARG A 356 12.13 2.17 -25.15
C ARG A 356 12.35 3.48 -24.41
N ARG A 357 13.59 3.96 -24.34
CA ARG A 357 13.94 5.23 -23.69
C ARG A 357 13.38 6.50 -24.34
N ASP A 358 12.75 6.43 -25.51
CA ASP A 358 12.00 7.56 -26.06
C ASP A 358 10.53 7.60 -25.60
N TYR A 359 10.07 6.61 -24.83
CA TYR A 359 8.73 6.59 -24.24
C TYR A 359 8.72 7.30 -22.89
N SER A 360 7.59 7.94 -22.56
CA SER A 360 7.43 8.65 -21.29
C SER A 360 7.28 7.74 -20.08
N SER A 361 7.06 6.44 -20.30
CA SER A 361 6.93 5.43 -19.24
C SER A 361 8.25 4.80 -18.84
N CYS A 362 9.36 5.14 -19.51
CA CYS A 362 10.70 4.67 -19.17
C CYS A 362 11.31 5.58 -18.09
N ASP A 363 11.83 4.99 -17.02
CA ASP A 363 12.47 5.66 -15.87
C ASP A 363 13.96 5.93 -16.10
N HIS A 364 14.61 5.17 -17.00
CA HIS A 364 16.02 5.27 -17.36
C HIS A 364 16.99 4.83 -16.26
N ASP A 365 16.61 3.89 -15.39
CA ASP A 365 17.48 3.37 -14.33
C ASP A 365 18.35 2.17 -14.76
N PHE A 366 17.97 1.49 -15.85
CA PHE A 366 18.66 0.32 -16.42
C PHE A 366 18.73 -0.89 -15.47
N ASN A 367 17.75 -1.08 -14.59
CA ASN A 367 17.73 -2.21 -13.67
C ASN A 367 16.59 -3.23 -13.92
N ASP A 368 15.78 -3.03 -14.98
CA ASP A 368 14.66 -3.90 -15.36
C ASP A 368 15.07 -5.37 -15.47
N VAL A 369 16.26 -5.62 -16.03
CA VAL A 369 16.86 -6.96 -16.10
C VAL A 369 18.37 -6.90 -15.89
N MET A 370 18.86 -7.66 -14.91
CA MET A 370 20.24 -7.61 -14.45
C MET A 370 20.96 -8.95 -14.60
N PHE A 371 22.14 -8.91 -15.21
CA PHE A 371 23.06 -10.04 -15.36
C PHE A 371 24.49 -9.61 -15.07
N TYR A 372 25.40 -10.56 -15.00
CA TYR A 372 26.81 -10.25 -15.21
C TYR A 372 27.52 -11.31 -16.05
N ALA A 373 28.59 -10.89 -16.72
CA ALA A 373 29.50 -11.77 -17.43
C ALA A 373 30.74 -12.08 -16.59
N SER A 374 31.23 -13.32 -16.70
CA SER A 374 32.54 -13.75 -16.21
C SER A 374 33.28 -14.52 -17.31
N TRP A 375 34.61 -14.55 -17.27
CA TRP A 375 35.42 -15.15 -18.32
C TRP A 375 36.72 -15.77 -17.80
N ASN A 376 37.33 -16.61 -18.64
CA ASN A 376 38.61 -17.25 -18.36
C ASN A 376 39.41 -17.42 -19.66
N PRO A 377 40.69 -16.99 -19.73
CA PRO A 377 41.50 -16.41 -18.65
C PRO A 377 41.07 -14.99 -18.30
N ILE A 378 41.18 -14.60 -17.02
CA ILE A 378 40.77 -13.26 -16.58
C ILE A 378 41.48 -12.11 -17.34
N THR A 379 42.69 -12.36 -17.82
CA THR A 379 43.48 -11.41 -18.61
C THR A 379 42.91 -11.12 -19.99
N SER A 380 41.91 -11.88 -20.46
CA SER A 380 41.37 -11.72 -21.80
C SER A 380 40.57 -10.42 -21.97
N VAL A 381 40.08 -9.81 -20.90
CA VAL A 381 39.27 -8.59 -20.94
C VAL A 381 40.00 -7.47 -20.20
N ASP A 382 40.06 -6.29 -20.82
CA ASP A 382 40.58 -5.08 -20.19
C ASP A 382 39.43 -4.35 -19.49
N LEU A 383 39.44 -4.35 -18.15
CA LEU A 383 38.39 -3.72 -17.35
C LEU A 383 38.41 -2.20 -17.41
N THR A 384 39.51 -1.58 -17.87
CA THR A 384 39.59 -0.11 -18.00
C THR A 384 38.69 0.43 -19.12
N ASP A 385 38.14 -0.46 -19.95
CA ASP A 385 37.14 -0.16 -20.98
C ASP A 385 35.71 -0.01 -20.44
N TYR A 386 35.48 -0.22 -19.14
CA TYR A 386 34.16 -0.19 -18.50
C TYR A 386 34.13 0.75 -17.29
N VAL A 387 32.92 1.18 -16.91
CA VAL A 387 32.72 2.04 -15.74
C VAL A 387 32.80 1.19 -14.47
N PRO A 388 33.51 1.62 -13.41
CA PRO A 388 33.48 0.90 -12.14
C PRO A 388 32.08 0.97 -11.52
N ILE A 389 31.69 -0.11 -10.86
CA ILE A 389 30.50 -0.11 -10.00
C ILE A 389 30.68 0.91 -8.86
N ASP A 390 29.59 1.58 -8.47
CA ASP A 390 29.56 2.42 -7.27
C ASP A 390 29.56 1.51 -6.03
N THR A 391 30.43 1.82 -5.07
CA THR A 391 30.56 1.08 -3.81
C THR A 391 30.05 1.88 -2.62
N ASP A 392 29.69 3.14 -2.83
CA ASP A 392 29.25 4.05 -1.79
C ASP A 392 27.72 4.10 -1.81
N VAL A 393 27.08 3.49 -0.81
CA VAL A 393 25.63 3.68 -0.58
C VAL A 393 25.43 5.15 -0.23
N LYS A 394 24.55 5.81 -0.98
CA LYS A 394 24.16 7.20 -0.73
C LYS A 394 23.13 7.20 0.39
N ASP A 395 23.51 7.76 1.53
CA ASP A 395 22.70 7.95 2.74
C ASP A 395 23.18 9.28 3.33
N LYS A 396 22.43 10.35 3.05
CA LYS A 396 22.89 11.73 3.26
C LYS A 396 22.78 12.18 4.71
N ASP A 397 21.85 11.65 5.47
CA ASP A 397 21.64 11.99 6.88
C ASP A 397 22.11 10.90 7.87
N GLU A 398 22.64 9.79 7.36
CA GLU A 398 23.25 8.69 8.10
C GLU A 398 22.26 7.96 9.02
N ASP A 399 20.99 7.86 8.60
CA ASP A 399 19.93 7.20 9.36
C ASP A 399 19.83 5.67 9.13
N GLY A 400 20.58 5.16 8.13
CA GLY A 400 20.64 3.74 7.77
C GLY A 400 19.70 3.34 6.62
N VAL A 401 18.97 4.28 6.03
CA VAL A 401 18.18 4.11 4.82
C VAL A 401 18.91 4.75 3.64
N ALA A 402 18.92 4.07 2.48
CA ALA A 402 19.52 4.65 1.29
C ALA A 402 18.66 5.80 0.76
N ASP A 403 19.27 6.87 0.24
CA ASP A 403 18.58 8.07 -0.29
C ASP A 403 17.47 7.74 -1.29
N SER A 404 17.60 6.64 -2.05
CA SER A 404 16.61 6.19 -3.04
C SER A 404 15.37 5.53 -2.42
N GLU A 405 15.50 5.03 -1.19
CA GLU A 405 14.42 4.38 -0.42
C GLU A 405 13.91 5.27 0.72
N ASP A 406 14.56 6.41 0.96
CA ASP A 406 14.25 7.34 2.02
C ASP A 406 13.32 8.46 1.52
N GLU A 407 12.14 8.60 2.13
CA GLU A 407 11.19 9.68 1.84
C GLU A 407 11.59 11.02 2.49
N TYR A 408 12.62 11.00 3.34
CA TYR A 408 13.16 12.08 4.15
C TYR A 408 14.72 12.09 4.18
N PRO A 409 15.43 12.08 3.02
CA PRO A 409 16.89 11.89 2.92
C PRO A 409 17.75 13.05 3.49
N GLU A 410 17.17 13.95 4.27
CA GLU A 410 17.87 15.05 4.93
C GLU A 410 17.45 15.21 6.41
N ASP A 411 16.65 14.27 6.96
CA ASP A 411 16.10 14.31 8.32
C ASP A 411 16.27 12.95 9.03
N PRO A 412 17.32 12.76 9.85
CA PRO A 412 17.69 11.46 10.39
C PRO A 412 16.73 10.93 11.48
N GLU A 413 15.64 11.64 11.76
CA GLU A 413 14.57 11.17 12.64
C GLU A 413 13.34 10.63 11.88
N ARG A 414 13.33 10.69 10.55
CA ARG A 414 12.21 10.30 9.67
C ARG A 414 12.78 9.61 8.43
N ALA A 415 12.09 8.59 7.95
CA ALA A 415 12.47 7.85 6.75
C ALA A 415 11.26 7.41 5.91
N PHE A 416 10.17 6.98 6.56
CA PHE A 416 9.07 6.33 5.86
C PHE A 416 7.70 6.89 6.25
N ASN A 417 6.80 7.00 5.26
CA ASN A 417 5.38 7.27 5.40
C ASN A 417 4.59 5.97 5.54
N ASN A 418 3.64 5.96 6.47
CA ASN A 418 2.80 4.81 6.76
C ASN A 418 1.35 5.26 6.91
N TYR A 419 0.47 4.78 6.03
CA TYR A 419 -0.87 5.32 5.91
C TYR A 419 -1.94 4.42 6.51
N SER A 420 -2.97 5.05 7.08
CA SER A 420 -4.17 4.37 7.56
C SER A 420 -5.41 5.21 7.24
N PRO A 421 -6.39 4.68 6.48
CA PRO A 421 -6.47 3.31 5.94
C PRO A 421 -5.62 3.04 4.69
N GLY A 422 -4.95 4.04 4.14
CA GLY A 422 -4.06 3.91 2.97
C GLY A 422 -3.69 5.26 2.37
N GLU A 423 -2.67 5.30 1.54
CA GLU A 423 -2.23 6.53 0.87
C GLU A 423 -3.38 7.16 0.07
N ASN A 424 -3.62 8.46 0.25
CA ASN A 424 -4.71 9.21 -0.38
C ASN A 424 -6.12 8.61 -0.17
N THR A 425 -6.27 7.70 0.81
CA THR A 425 -7.53 7.03 1.12
C THR A 425 -8.02 7.47 2.48
N PHE A 426 -9.28 7.89 2.54
CA PHE A 426 -9.92 8.28 3.80
C PHE A 426 -10.75 7.13 4.36
N GLY A 427 -10.82 7.01 5.68
CA GLY A 427 -11.86 6.26 6.39
C GLY A 427 -12.96 7.20 6.88
N THR A 428 -14.10 6.67 7.33
CA THR A 428 -15.22 7.46 7.87
C THR A 428 -15.46 7.11 9.34
N LEU A 429 -15.68 8.15 10.14
CA LEU A 429 -16.21 8.10 11.49
C LEU A 429 -17.62 8.71 11.49
N LEU A 430 -18.56 7.99 12.09
CA LEU A 430 -19.98 8.36 12.18
C LEU A 430 -20.34 8.39 13.67
N PHE A 431 -21.03 9.43 14.12
CA PHE A 431 -21.41 9.59 15.52
C PHE A 431 -22.89 9.95 15.67
N GLU A 432 -23.43 9.60 16.84
CA GLU A 432 -24.71 10.03 17.41
C GLU A 432 -24.45 10.92 18.65
N ASP A 433 -25.18 12.03 18.80
CA ASP A 433 -24.92 13.06 19.83
C ASP A 433 -25.83 12.97 21.07
N LEU A 434 -26.82 12.08 21.04
CA LEU A 434 -27.80 11.93 22.10
C LEU A 434 -27.36 10.98 23.22
N TRP A 435 -26.17 10.36 23.13
CA TRP A 435 -25.63 9.51 24.20
C TRP A 435 -25.73 10.23 25.56
N PRO A 436 -26.34 9.61 26.60
CA PRO A 436 -26.61 8.17 26.74
C PRO A 436 -28.00 7.69 26.30
N SER A 437 -28.80 8.51 25.62
CA SER A 437 -30.11 8.13 25.07
C SER A 437 -30.00 7.70 23.60
N PHE A 438 -30.98 6.92 23.10
CA PHE A 438 -31.13 6.68 21.65
C PHE A 438 -31.94 7.77 20.95
N GLY A 439 -31.45 8.16 19.77
CA GLY A 439 -32.15 8.95 18.77
C GLY A 439 -32.84 8.09 17.70
N ASP A 440 -32.85 8.60 16.47
CA ASP A 440 -33.35 7.94 15.26
C ASP A 440 -32.29 7.06 14.57
N TYR A 441 -31.06 7.07 15.06
CA TYR A 441 -29.98 6.16 14.67
C TYR A 441 -29.63 6.26 13.18
N ASP A 442 -29.58 7.47 12.64
CA ASP A 442 -29.17 7.74 11.26
C ASP A 442 -27.63 7.84 11.11
N MET A 443 -26.91 7.91 12.24
CA MET A 443 -25.46 7.96 12.38
C MET A 443 -24.84 9.15 11.63
N ASN A 444 -25.54 10.28 11.55
CA ASN A 444 -25.06 11.46 10.81
C ASN A 444 -24.90 12.74 11.66
N ASP A 445 -25.11 12.67 12.98
CA ASP A 445 -24.99 13.84 13.87
C ASP A 445 -23.62 14.51 13.75
N LEU A 446 -22.58 13.70 13.56
CA LEU A 446 -21.26 14.13 13.09
C LEU A 446 -20.66 13.07 12.17
N VAL A 447 -20.31 13.47 10.95
CA VAL A 447 -19.61 12.61 9.98
C VAL A 447 -18.25 13.20 9.65
N ILE A 448 -17.19 12.44 9.92
CA ILE A 448 -15.81 12.84 9.70
C ILE A 448 -15.12 11.81 8.83
N ASP A 449 -14.56 12.24 7.71
CA ASP A 449 -13.56 11.44 7.02
C ASP A 449 -12.18 11.70 7.64
N TYR A 450 -11.34 10.67 7.77
CA TYR A 450 -9.99 10.77 8.32
C TYR A 450 -8.95 10.08 7.44
N ASN A 451 -7.73 10.60 7.44
CA ASN A 451 -6.54 9.93 6.94
C ASN A 451 -5.40 10.16 7.94
N VAL A 452 -4.67 9.11 8.26
CA VAL A 452 -3.49 9.17 9.13
C VAL A 452 -2.27 8.80 8.32
N ASN A 453 -1.22 9.61 8.42
CA ASN A 453 0.14 9.27 8.02
C ASN A 453 1.04 9.25 9.25
N GLU A 454 1.53 8.06 9.61
CA GLU A 454 2.57 7.84 10.62
C GLU A 454 3.94 7.86 9.95
N ILE A 455 4.78 8.81 10.34
CA ILE A 455 6.13 8.96 9.80
C ILE A 455 7.10 8.26 10.75
N SER A 456 7.76 7.20 10.28
CA SER A 456 8.74 6.43 11.06
C SER A 456 10.18 6.77 10.67
N ASN A 457 11.13 6.55 11.58
CA ASN A 457 12.58 6.56 11.27
C ASN A 457 13.02 5.25 10.58
N GLY A 458 14.28 5.15 10.14
CA GLY A 458 14.84 3.92 9.54
C GLY A 458 14.69 2.65 10.39
N ASN A 459 14.49 2.77 11.71
CA ASN A 459 14.24 1.63 12.60
C ASN A 459 12.74 1.26 12.73
N ASN A 460 11.89 1.72 11.83
CA ASN A 460 10.44 1.51 11.83
C ASN A 460 9.71 2.02 13.11
N ARG A 461 10.25 3.05 13.78
CA ARG A 461 9.62 3.67 14.96
C ARG A 461 9.00 5.00 14.60
N ILE A 462 7.76 5.22 15.01
CA ILE A 462 6.96 6.41 14.66
C ILE A 462 7.50 7.65 15.37
N LYS A 463 7.98 8.64 14.62
CA LYS A 463 8.44 9.93 15.13
C LYS A 463 7.34 10.99 15.08
N GLU A 464 6.46 10.91 14.08
CA GLU A 464 5.43 11.91 13.82
C GLU A 464 4.13 11.27 13.33
N ILE A 465 2.99 11.87 13.70
CA ILE A 465 1.67 11.52 13.18
C ILE A 465 1.09 12.77 12.53
N LYS A 466 0.67 12.65 11.27
CA LYS A 466 -0.14 13.63 10.57
C LYS A 466 -1.55 13.09 10.40
N LEU A 467 -2.48 13.65 11.16
CA LEU A 467 -3.91 13.34 11.08
C LEU A 467 -4.61 14.41 10.24
N THR A 468 -5.21 14.02 9.13
CA THR A 468 -6.12 14.88 8.36
C THR A 468 -7.55 14.44 8.60
N THR A 469 -8.41 15.37 8.98
CA THR A 469 -9.85 15.17 9.20
C THR A 469 -10.65 16.06 8.26
N VAL A 470 -11.79 15.56 7.80
CA VAL A 470 -12.72 16.29 6.93
C VAL A 470 -14.13 16.14 7.52
N VAL A 471 -14.66 17.22 8.11
CA VAL A 471 -16.05 17.26 8.57
C VAL A 471 -16.96 17.33 7.34
N ARG A 472 -17.74 16.28 7.14
CA ARG A 472 -18.63 16.12 5.98
C ARG A 472 -20.07 16.55 6.27
N ALA A 473 -20.54 16.29 7.49
CA ALA A 473 -21.88 16.63 7.94
C ALA A 473 -21.95 16.90 9.45
N THR A 474 -22.98 17.66 9.82
CA THR A 474 -23.32 18.04 11.20
C THR A 474 -24.84 17.92 11.37
N GLY A 475 -25.36 16.68 11.44
CA GLY A 475 -26.79 16.36 11.63
C GLY A 475 -27.36 16.74 13.01
N ALA A 476 -26.50 17.19 13.90
CA ALA A 476 -26.84 17.56 15.26
C ALA A 476 -27.43 18.97 15.41
N GLY A 477 -28.39 19.12 16.34
CA GLY A 477 -28.76 20.42 16.92
C GLY A 477 -27.76 20.96 17.93
N TYR A 478 -26.94 20.08 18.53
CA TYR A 478 -25.86 20.44 19.44
C TYR A 478 -24.62 20.93 18.70
N ARG A 479 -23.80 21.71 19.42
CA ARG A 479 -22.49 22.13 18.92
C ARG A 479 -21.42 21.19 19.44
N ASN A 480 -20.98 20.27 18.60
CA ASN A 480 -20.09 19.19 19.01
C ASN A 480 -18.60 19.54 18.73
N GLY A 481 -17.70 18.92 19.47
CA GLY A 481 -16.25 18.94 19.25
C GLY A 481 -15.73 17.55 18.86
N PHE A 482 -14.49 17.47 18.37
CA PHE A 482 -13.86 16.21 17.98
C PHE A 482 -12.42 16.11 18.48
N GLY A 483 -12.06 14.94 19.02
CA GLY A 483 -10.74 14.64 19.53
C GLY A 483 -10.31 13.20 19.28
N ILE A 484 -9.03 12.94 19.52
CA ILE A 484 -8.42 11.60 19.53
C ILE A 484 -7.59 11.43 20.79
N GLN A 485 -7.40 10.19 21.23
CA GLN A 485 -6.50 9.86 22.33
C GLN A 485 -5.54 8.75 21.91
N LEU A 486 -4.24 9.04 22.04
CA LEU A 486 -3.18 8.08 21.76
C LEU A 486 -2.88 7.27 23.05
N PRO A 487 -2.58 5.97 22.97
CA PRO A 487 -2.27 5.12 24.12
C PRO A 487 -0.84 5.33 24.66
N VAL A 488 -0.34 6.56 24.59
CA VAL A 488 0.97 6.98 25.06
C VAL A 488 0.82 8.11 26.07
N SER A 489 1.80 8.26 26.95
CA SER A 489 1.75 9.31 27.98
C SER A 489 1.82 10.71 27.35
N SER A 490 1.05 11.66 27.88
CA SER A 490 1.04 13.07 27.44
C SER A 490 2.43 13.72 27.42
N ASP A 491 3.35 13.25 28.26
CA ASP A 491 4.72 13.77 28.34
C ASP A 491 5.64 13.26 27.22
N GLN A 492 5.25 12.25 26.45
CA GLN A 492 6.02 11.75 25.29
C GLN A 492 5.84 12.64 24.06
N VAL A 493 4.77 13.45 24.02
CA VAL A 493 4.52 14.38 22.92
C VAL A 493 5.38 15.63 23.07
N LEU A 494 6.15 15.93 22.02
CA LEU A 494 6.96 17.14 21.90
C LEU A 494 6.08 18.34 21.55
N SER A 495 5.28 18.20 20.49
CA SER A 495 4.38 19.26 20.02
C SER A 495 3.16 18.69 19.29
N VAL A 496 2.09 19.47 19.34
CA VAL A 496 0.86 19.31 18.57
C VAL A 496 0.59 20.65 17.89
N GLU A 497 0.43 20.62 16.58
CA GLU A 497 0.17 21.79 15.75
C GLU A 497 -1.03 21.56 14.84
N GLY A 498 -1.74 22.63 14.46
CA GLY A 498 -2.83 22.56 13.47
C GLY A 498 -4.24 22.32 14.05
N THR A 499 -4.39 22.16 15.37
CA THR A 499 -5.71 22.08 16.02
C THR A 499 -6.48 23.40 15.89
N ARG A 500 -7.82 23.35 15.84
CA ARG A 500 -8.69 24.53 15.80
C ARG A 500 -9.53 24.65 17.07
N LEU A 501 -9.00 25.38 18.06
CA LEU A 501 -9.68 25.66 19.32
C LEU A 501 -10.17 27.11 19.36
N SER A 502 -11.47 27.34 19.09
CA SER A 502 -12.04 28.68 18.90
C SER A 502 -12.87 29.19 20.09
N THR A 503 -13.32 28.28 20.96
CA THR A 503 -14.26 28.60 22.05
C THR A 503 -13.58 29.05 23.33
N GLY A 504 -12.31 28.70 23.52
CA GLY A 504 -11.54 28.92 24.74
C GLY A 504 -11.91 28.00 25.91
N SER A 505 -12.73 26.97 25.66
CA SER A 505 -13.14 25.98 26.66
C SER A 505 -12.05 24.92 26.94
N ILE A 506 -11.27 24.57 25.92
CA ILE A 506 -10.19 23.59 25.98
C ILE A 506 -8.90 24.25 26.45
N LYS A 507 -8.23 23.64 27.43
CA LYS A 507 -6.91 24.07 27.92
C LYS A 507 -5.85 23.07 27.50
N THR A 508 -4.75 23.56 26.94
CA THR A 508 -3.64 22.72 26.49
C THR A 508 -2.37 23.01 27.29
N LEU A 509 -1.48 22.02 27.34
CA LEU A 509 -0.09 22.21 27.75
C LEU A 509 0.69 22.96 26.66
N SER A 510 1.94 23.34 26.94
CA SER A 510 2.82 23.97 25.95
C SER A 510 3.13 23.05 24.76
N SER A 511 3.04 21.73 24.94
CA SER A 511 3.14 20.75 23.85
C SER A 511 1.86 20.66 23.01
N GLY A 512 0.78 21.35 23.36
CA GLY A 512 -0.49 21.34 22.62
C GLY A 512 -1.45 20.18 22.95
N VAL A 513 -1.00 19.14 23.66
CA VAL A 513 -1.91 18.13 24.23
C VAL A 513 -2.82 18.76 25.29
N GLU A 514 -4.01 18.17 25.47
CA GLU A 514 -4.97 18.65 26.46
C GLU A 514 -4.46 18.51 27.90
N GLN A 515 -4.67 19.55 28.70
CA GLN A 515 -4.27 19.58 30.10
C GLN A 515 -5.20 18.71 30.96
N GLY A 516 -4.61 17.93 31.87
CA GLY A 516 -5.37 17.10 32.82
C GLY A 516 -5.50 15.63 32.41
N GLN A 517 -4.89 15.26 31.29
CA GLN A 517 -4.91 13.91 30.72
C GLN A 517 -3.59 13.18 31.00
N LYS A 518 -3.66 11.92 31.44
CA LYS A 518 -2.51 11.02 31.59
C LYS A 518 -2.00 10.60 30.22
N LEU A 519 -2.92 10.21 29.34
CA LEU A 519 -2.64 9.84 27.96
C LEU A 519 -2.73 11.04 27.03
N ALA A 520 -1.89 11.05 25.99
CA ALA A 520 -1.85 12.11 25.00
C ALA A 520 -3.20 12.24 24.31
N THR A 521 -3.94 13.27 24.71
CA THR A 521 -5.29 13.58 24.21
C THR A 521 -5.22 14.88 23.42
N ILE A 522 -5.72 14.84 22.19
CA ILE A 522 -5.65 15.94 21.24
C ILE A 522 -7.07 16.29 20.82
N ILE A 523 -7.52 17.51 21.16
CA ILE A 523 -8.76 18.05 20.63
C ILE A 523 -8.45 18.68 19.27
N VAL A 524 -8.90 18.01 18.21
CA VAL A 524 -8.64 18.44 16.82
C VAL A 524 -9.39 19.74 16.54
N MET A 525 -10.66 19.79 16.95
CA MET A 525 -11.48 20.99 16.91
C MET A 525 -12.49 20.97 18.05
N ASP A 526 -12.63 22.10 18.75
CA ASP A 526 -13.56 22.19 19.87
C ASP A 526 -15.01 22.43 19.41
N ASP A 527 -15.21 23.04 18.24
CA ASP A 527 -16.53 23.36 17.69
C ASP A 527 -16.58 23.13 16.17
N VAL A 528 -17.23 22.04 15.76
CA VAL A 528 -17.42 21.69 14.34
C VAL A 528 -18.26 22.76 13.61
N ASN A 529 -19.11 23.48 14.35
CA ASN A 529 -19.97 24.50 13.78
C ASN A 529 -19.31 25.88 13.61
N ASP A 530 -18.02 26.02 13.90
CA ASP A 530 -17.22 27.18 13.49
C ASP A 530 -17.12 27.29 11.95
N LYS A 531 -17.27 26.16 11.23
CA LYS A 531 -17.16 26.11 9.76
C LYS A 531 -18.37 25.49 9.05
N LEU A 532 -19.06 24.52 9.65
CA LEU A 532 -20.29 23.95 9.09
C LEU A 532 -21.52 24.34 9.93
N PRO A 533 -22.62 24.85 9.35
CA PRO A 533 -23.80 25.17 10.15
C PRO A 533 -24.43 23.93 10.80
N VAL A 534 -25.33 24.14 11.75
CA VAL A 534 -26.17 23.06 12.30
C VAL A 534 -27.06 22.48 11.19
N MET A 535 -27.26 21.16 11.19
CA MET A 535 -27.93 20.38 10.14
C MET A 535 -27.28 20.51 8.75
N ALA A 536 -25.96 20.66 8.66
CA ALA A 536 -25.30 20.76 7.37
C ALA A 536 -25.18 19.38 6.70
N ASN A 537 -25.51 19.33 5.41
CA ASN A 537 -25.29 18.18 4.54
C ASN A 537 -25.98 16.88 4.96
N VAL A 538 -27.17 16.95 5.58
CA VAL A 538 -27.96 15.74 5.96
C VAL A 538 -29.33 15.65 5.28
N PHE A 539 -29.82 16.76 4.71
CA PHE A 539 -31.06 16.79 3.91
C PHE A 539 -30.75 17.04 2.43
N SER A 540 -31.01 16.07 1.55
CA SER A 540 -30.69 16.19 0.11
C SER A 540 -31.46 17.28 -0.66
N GLY A 541 -32.46 17.91 -0.04
CA GLY A 541 -33.19 19.06 -0.59
C GLY A 541 -32.66 20.43 -0.14
N ASN A 542 -31.73 20.48 0.81
CA ASN A 542 -31.18 21.72 1.35
C ASN A 542 -29.94 22.18 0.56
N THR A 543 -29.51 23.42 0.80
CA THR A 543 -28.24 23.93 0.26
C THR A 543 -27.09 23.07 0.77
N GLN A 544 -26.29 22.55 -0.16
CA GLN A 544 -25.05 21.85 0.17
C GLN A 544 -24.00 22.85 0.67
N HIS A 545 -23.35 22.50 1.77
CA HIS A 545 -22.24 23.24 2.36
C HIS A 545 -20.92 22.55 2.00
N GLY A 546 -19.87 23.35 1.75
CA GLY A 546 -18.53 22.81 1.58
C GLY A 546 -18.07 22.09 2.84
N THR A 547 -17.28 21.03 2.67
CA THR A 547 -16.66 20.30 3.77
C THR A 547 -15.57 21.14 4.43
N ASP A 548 -15.21 20.81 5.66
CA ASP A 548 -14.17 21.51 6.41
C ASP A 548 -13.02 20.57 6.79
N THR A 549 -11.79 20.98 6.51
CA THR A 549 -10.60 20.15 6.66
C THR A 549 -9.67 20.70 7.73
N VAL A 550 -9.27 19.86 8.68
CA VAL A 550 -8.27 20.17 9.70
C VAL A 550 -7.17 19.12 9.65
N THR A 551 -5.91 19.57 9.55
CA THR A 551 -4.73 18.71 9.59
C THR A 551 -3.95 19.01 10.86
N VAL A 552 -3.76 17.99 11.69
CA VAL A 552 -3.02 18.05 12.94
C VAL A 552 -1.72 17.29 12.79
N LYS A 553 -0.62 17.91 13.22
CA LYS A 553 0.70 17.31 13.29
C LYS A 553 1.04 17.05 14.76
N ILE A 554 1.41 15.82 15.09
CA ILE A 554 1.81 15.37 16.43
C ILE A 554 3.23 14.85 16.33
N VAL A 555 4.17 15.46 17.04
CA VAL A 555 5.59 15.05 17.05
C VAL A 555 5.94 14.47 18.41
N PHE A 556 6.59 13.31 18.43
CA PHE A 556 7.08 12.70 19.66
C PHE A 556 8.49 13.18 20.02
N LYS A 557 8.80 13.21 21.31
CA LYS A 557 10.17 13.49 21.80
C LYS A 557 11.12 12.41 21.32
N GLU A 558 10.77 11.16 21.60
CA GLU A 558 11.46 9.96 21.15
C GLU A 558 10.51 9.17 20.24
N SER A 559 11.04 8.50 19.22
CA SER A 559 10.21 7.68 18.33
C SER A 559 9.58 6.50 19.10
N VAL A 560 8.32 6.20 18.80
CA VAL A 560 7.48 5.23 19.52
C VAL A 560 7.32 3.95 18.69
N ARG A 561 7.22 2.77 19.32
CA ARG A 561 6.91 1.54 18.56
C ARG A 561 5.48 1.61 18.06
N LYS A 562 5.23 1.16 16.83
CA LYS A 562 3.87 1.05 16.29
C LYS A 562 2.95 0.23 17.21
N ALA A 563 3.44 -0.88 17.74
CA ALA A 563 2.68 -1.72 18.69
C ALA A 563 2.27 -0.98 19.98
N ASP A 564 3.02 0.03 20.42
CA ASP A 564 2.69 0.84 21.61
C ASP A 564 1.68 1.97 21.29
N LEU A 565 1.55 2.37 20.02
CA LEU A 565 0.59 3.40 19.56
C LEU A 565 -0.78 2.83 19.21
N GLY A 566 -0.86 1.53 18.92
CA GLY A 566 -2.09 0.88 18.48
C GLY A 566 -2.57 1.36 17.10
N ALA A 567 -3.89 1.24 16.91
CA ALA A 567 -4.57 1.43 15.63
C ALA A 567 -5.00 2.89 15.41
N ALA A 568 -4.75 3.41 14.20
CA ALA A 568 -5.45 4.60 13.73
C ALA A 568 -6.94 4.27 13.50
N PRO A 569 -7.89 5.18 13.81
CA PRO A 569 -7.72 6.60 14.11
C PRO A 569 -7.52 6.97 15.60
N TYR A 570 -7.02 6.07 16.44
CA TYR A 570 -6.62 6.28 17.85
C TYR A 570 -7.72 6.82 18.77
N ASN A 571 -8.56 5.92 19.28
CA ASN A 571 -9.65 6.24 20.21
C ASN A 571 -10.35 7.57 19.89
N PRO A 572 -10.97 7.72 18.70
CA PRO A 572 -11.64 8.94 18.31
C PRO A 572 -12.89 9.16 19.17
N PHE A 573 -13.18 10.42 19.48
CA PHE A 573 -14.36 10.76 20.27
C PHE A 573 -14.95 12.11 19.90
N MET A 574 -16.26 12.23 20.16
CA MET A 574 -17.01 13.47 20.02
C MET A 574 -17.26 14.06 21.41
N ILE A 575 -17.02 15.36 21.56
CA ILE A 575 -17.42 16.16 22.73
C ILE A 575 -18.83 16.69 22.46
N ILE A 576 -19.81 16.28 23.27
CA ILE A 576 -21.21 16.60 23.02
C ILE A 576 -21.54 17.99 23.54
N ASN A 577 -22.12 18.83 22.68
CA ASN A 577 -22.69 20.13 23.04
C ASN A 577 -21.74 21.07 23.81
N GLN A 578 -20.43 21.02 23.51
CA GLN A 578 -19.37 21.77 24.22
C GLN A 578 -19.24 21.44 25.72
N ASP A 579 -19.90 20.38 26.20
CA ASP A 579 -19.72 19.92 27.57
C ASP A 579 -18.49 19.01 27.62
N ARG A 580 -17.38 19.52 28.16
CA ARG A 580 -16.14 18.76 28.21
C ARG A 580 -16.30 17.44 28.96
N GLY A 581 -17.19 17.34 29.95
CA GLY A 581 -17.42 16.09 30.67
C GLY A 581 -18.26 15.06 29.90
N ARG A 582 -18.84 15.41 28.75
CA ARG A 582 -19.75 14.55 27.99
C ARG A 582 -19.12 14.16 26.65
N GLU A 583 -18.58 12.96 26.61
CA GLU A 583 -17.88 12.39 25.46
C GLU A 583 -18.59 11.12 24.97
N VAL A 584 -18.49 10.83 23.68
CA VAL A 584 -18.87 9.52 23.12
C VAL A 584 -17.76 8.99 22.23
N HIS A 585 -17.40 7.72 22.45
CA HIS A 585 -16.34 7.01 21.73
C HIS A 585 -16.94 5.82 20.95
N LEU A 586 -16.09 5.12 20.20
CA LEU A 586 -16.41 3.79 19.68
C LEU A 586 -16.75 2.83 20.83
N MET A 587 -17.61 1.85 20.56
CA MET A 587 -18.03 0.87 21.56
C MET A 587 -16.82 0.17 22.19
N ASN A 588 -16.86 0.01 23.52
CA ASN A 588 -15.80 -0.57 24.36
C ASN A 588 -14.45 0.16 24.39
N MET A 589 -14.34 1.35 23.80
CA MET A 589 -13.17 2.20 24.00
C MET A 589 -13.26 2.94 25.34
N GLU A 590 -12.14 3.06 26.05
CA GLU A 590 -12.09 3.80 27.31
C GLU A 590 -12.30 5.31 27.09
N PRO A 591 -13.05 6.00 27.96
CA PRO A 591 -13.18 7.45 27.92
C PRO A 591 -11.89 8.16 28.34
N THR A 592 -11.76 9.45 28.03
CA THR A 592 -10.62 10.25 28.50
C THR A 592 -10.69 10.56 29.99
N ASP A 593 -9.59 10.99 30.63
CA ASP A 593 -9.54 11.26 32.09
C ASP A 593 -10.49 12.40 32.53
N LEU A 594 -10.92 13.25 31.59
CA LEU A 594 -11.79 14.40 31.85
C LEU A 594 -13.27 14.09 31.64
N MET A 595 -13.61 12.89 31.17
CA MET A 595 -14.99 12.45 31.01
C MET A 595 -15.68 12.33 32.37
N ASP A 596 -16.91 12.82 32.46
CA ASP A 596 -17.75 12.66 33.65
C ASP A 596 -18.43 11.30 33.65
N THR A 597 -17.87 10.39 34.44
CA THR A 597 -18.36 9.01 34.56
C THR A 597 -19.78 8.90 35.14
N GLU A 598 -20.36 9.97 35.69
CA GLU A 598 -21.77 9.96 36.16
C GLU A 598 -22.79 9.79 35.02
N TRP A 599 -22.38 10.01 33.76
CA TRP A 599 -23.21 9.74 32.59
C TRP A 599 -23.40 8.24 32.29
N PHE A 600 -22.47 7.38 32.71
CA PHE A 600 -22.56 5.94 32.46
C PHE A 600 -23.72 5.27 33.20
N SER A 601 -24.25 4.19 32.63
CA SER A 601 -25.39 3.45 33.20
C SER A 601 -26.64 4.32 33.41
N THR A 602 -26.82 5.35 32.58
CA THR A 602 -28.03 6.20 32.56
C THR A 602 -28.76 6.09 31.23
N ALA A 603 -30.07 6.37 31.23
CA ALA A 603 -30.94 6.25 30.05
C ALA A 603 -30.83 4.86 29.36
N ASP A 604 -30.27 4.80 28.14
CA ASP A 604 -30.11 3.56 27.38
C ASP A 604 -28.68 2.98 27.47
N ASP A 605 -27.72 3.72 28.03
CA ASP A 605 -26.36 3.25 28.28
C ASP A 605 -26.33 2.24 29.44
N ILE A 606 -25.58 1.16 29.23
CA ILE A 606 -25.33 0.09 30.22
C ILE A 606 -23.84 -0.11 30.45
N SER A 607 -23.03 0.92 30.24
CA SER A 607 -21.58 0.87 30.47
C SER A 607 -21.25 0.51 31.91
N SER A 608 -20.22 -0.31 32.08
CA SER A 608 -19.75 -0.84 33.36
C SER A 608 -18.24 -0.77 33.40
N ILE A 609 -17.71 0.25 34.09
CA ILE A 609 -16.26 0.46 34.26
C ILE A 609 -15.61 -0.79 34.86
N GLY A 610 -16.27 -1.44 35.83
CA GLY A 610 -15.75 -2.64 36.49
C GLY A 610 -15.66 -3.87 35.58
N GLU A 611 -16.42 -3.90 34.49
CA GLU A 611 -16.41 -4.97 33.49
C GLU A 611 -15.64 -4.58 32.23
N GLY A 612 -15.13 -3.34 32.13
CA GLY A 612 -14.41 -2.85 30.96
C GLY A 612 -15.30 -2.65 29.72
N THR A 613 -16.62 -2.50 29.91
CA THR A 613 -17.57 -2.27 28.82
C THR A 613 -17.99 -0.80 28.82
N TYR A 614 -17.86 -0.14 27.68
CA TYR A 614 -18.10 1.30 27.52
C TYR A 614 -18.97 1.58 26.30
N PHE A 615 -19.74 2.66 26.34
CA PHE A 615 -20.61 3.14 25.26
C PHE A 615 -21.48 2.03 24.67
N THR A 616 -22.04 1.19 25.54
CA THR A 616 -22.86 0.03 25.17
C THR A 616 -24.32 0.27 25.51
N SER A 617 -25.19 -0.04 24.56
CA SER A 617 -26.64 0.12 24.68
C SER A 617 -27.36 -1.09 25.26
N ASN A 618 -28.43 -0.85 26.01
CA ASN A 618 -29.40 -1.88 26.41
C ASN A 618 -30.16 -2.53 25.23
N LYS A 619 -30.04 -1.98 24.03
CA LYS A 619 -30.62 -2.47 22.75
C LYS A 619 -29.55 -3.06 21.81
N GLY A 620 -28.28 -3.14 22.23
CA GLY A 620 -27.19 -3.75 21.46
C GLY A 620 -26.63 -2.89 20.31
N PHE A 621 -26.93 -1.59 20.29
CA PHE A 621 -26.35 -0.61 19.38
C PHE A 621 -25.13 0.10 19.96
N ASN A 622 -24.34 0.70 19.08
CA ASN A 622 -23.27 1.67 19.34
C ASN A 622 -23.78 3.12 19.16
N TRP A 623 -22.98 4.11 19.55
CA TRP A 623 -23.22 5.54 19.22
C TRP A 623 -22.12 6.12 18.31
N ALA A 624 -21.09 5.35 18.02
CA ALA A 624 -20.05 5.74 17.08
C ALA A 624 -19.59 4.53 16.27
N LEU A 625 -19.35 4.73 14.97
CA LEU A 625 -18.94 3.69 14.04
C LEU A 625 -17.70 4.15 13.26
N HIS A 626 -16.78 3.21 13.05
CA HIS A 626 -15.57 3.40 12.27
C HIS A 626 -15.58 2.49 11.05
N ILE A 627 -15.33 3.07 9.88
CA ILE A 627 -15.22 2.38 8.59
C ILE A 627 -13.86 2.74 7.96
N PRO A 628 -13.02 1.77 7.57
CA PRO A 628 -11.69 2.02 6.98
C PRO A 628 -11.78 2.39 5.48
N GLN A 629 -12.83 3.11 5.10
CA GLN A 629 -13.07 3.66 3.78
C GLN A 629 -14.08 4.81 3.86
N SER A 630 -13.94 5.80 2.99
CA SER A 630 -14.92 6.87 2.81
C SER A 630 -16.22 6.28 2.25
N ILE A 631 -17.31 6.45 2.99
CA ILE A 631 -18.63 5.99 2.60
C ILE A 631 -19.64 7.14 2.55
N SER A 632 -20.78 6.93 1.88
CA SER A 632 -21.95 7.79 2.06
C SER A 632 -22.55 7.57 3.44
N TYR A 633 -23.38 8.49 3.91
CA TYR A 633 -24.06 8.38 5.20
C TYR A 633 -25.57 8.56 5.00
N ALA A 634 -26.38 8.15 5.97
CA ALA A 634 -27.83 8.21 5.85
C ALA A 634 -28.31 9.68 5.84
N GLN A 635 -29.43 9.93 5.17
CA GLN A 635 -30.13 11.20 5.32
C GLN A 635 -30.67 11.34 6.75
N GLU A 636 -30.90 12.58 7.17
CA GLU A 636 -31.53 12.88 8.46
C GLU A 636 -32.78 12.00 8.71
N LYS A 637 -32.88 11.42 9.90
CA LYS A 637 -34.01 10.57 10.38
C LYS A 637 -34.17 9.25 9.64
N VAL A 638 -33.28 8.94 8.71
CA VAL A 638 -33.27 7.65 8.03
C VAL A 638 -32.34 6.73 8.79
N ASP A 639 -32.94 5.87 9.61
CA ASP A 639 -32.26 4.77 10.32
C ASP A 639 -31.17 4.12 9.45
N PHE A 640 -29.94 4.10 9.97
CA PHE A 640 -28.75 3.64 9.28
C PHE A 640 -28.87 2.20 8.76
N THR A 641 -29.64 1.35 9.45
CA THR A 641 -29.91 -0.04 9.04
C THR A 641 -30.72 -0.14 7.73
N LYS A 642 -31.44 0.93 7.36
CA LYS A 642 -32.16 1.04 6.08
C LYS A 642 -31.32 1.63 4.97
N ALA A 643 -30.31 2.42 5.32
CA ALA A 643 -29.29 2.92 4.37
C ALA A 643 -28.32 1.80 3.98
N TYR A 644 -27.88 1.01 4.96
CA TYR A 644 -26.99 -0.12 4.79
C TYR A 644 -27.68 -1.42 5.18
N THR A 645 -28.31 -2.06 4.20
CA THR A 645 -29.30 -3.13 4.41
C THR A 645 -28.70 -4.40 5.00
N LYS A 646 -27.38 -4.58 4.88
CA LYS A 646 -26.63 -5.72 5.43
C LYS A 646 -25.98 -5.48 6.79
N PHE A 647 -26.01 -4.23 7.29
CA PHE A 647 -25.44 -3.87 8.59
C PHE A 647 -26.00 -4.71 9.74
N SER A 648 -27.33 -4.88 9.80
CA SER A 648 -27.95 -5.65 10.90
C SER A 648 -27.62 -7.14 10.84
N GLU A 649 -27.51 -7.73 9.65
CA GLU A 649 -27.13 -9.15 9.49
C GLU A 649 -25.66 -9.34 9.88
N TRP A 650 -24.77 -8.42 9.48
CA TRP A 650 -23.38 -8.40 9.89
C TRP A 650 -23.23 -8.28 11.42
N ALA A 651 -23.89 -7.33 12.06
CA ALA A 651 -23.82 -7.14 13.52
C ALA A 651 -24.35 -8.36 14.30
N LYS A 652 -25.48 -8.94 13.87
CA LYS A 652 -26.04 -10.16 14.48
C LYS A 652 -25.14 -11.39 14.32
N SER A 653 -24.30 -11.41 13.28
CA SER A 653 -23.32 -12.47 13.06
C SER A 653 -22.04 -12.31 13.90
N GLY A 654 -21.88 -11.20 14.63
CA GLY A 654 -20.63 -10.86 15.29
C GLY A 654 -19.52 -10.50 14.30
N GLY A 655 -19.89 -9.93 13.15
CA GLY A 655 -18.95 -9.50 12.12
C GLY A 655 -18.46 -10.59 11.16
N LEU A 656 -19.04 -11.80 11.20
CA LEU A 656 -18.59 -12.95 10.40
C LEU A 656 -19.28 -13.09 9.03
N SER A 657 -20.35 -12.32 8.78
CA SER A 657 -21.08 -12.31 7.51
C SER A 657 -21.19 -10.88 7.01
N TYR A 658 -21.09 -10.68 5.69
CA TYR A 658 -21.12 -9.35 5.06
C TYR A 658 -20.06 -8.40 5.64
N GLU A 659 -18.81 -8.86 5.82
CA GLU A 659 -17.69 -8.04 6.30
C GLU A 659 -17.45 -6.77 5.44
N ASP A 660 -17.98 -6.78 4.23
CA ASP A 660 -17.95 -5.75 3.20
C ASP A 660 -19.30 -5.03 3.03
N TRP A 661 -20.20 -5.09 4.02
CA TRP A 661 -21.57 -4.55 3.96
C TRP A 661 -21.68 -3.08 3.51
N TYR A 662 -20.61 -2.30 3.71
CA TYR A 662 -20.53 -0.87 3.38
C TYR A 662 -20.00 -0.61 1.96
N LEU A 663 -19.54 -1.63 1.24
CA LEU A 663 -19.13 -1.50 -0.16
C LEU A 663 -20.35 -1.35 -1.07
N ASN A 664 -20.18 -0.62 -2.17
CA ASN A 664 -21.19 -0.39 -3.20
C ASN A 664 -21.42 -1.66 -4.07
N ILE A 665 -21.88 -2.72 -3.42
CA ILE A 665 -22.29 -3.99 -4.01
C ILE A 665 -23.82 -3.99 -4.09
N ASP A 666 -24.35 -4.53 -5.18
CA ASP A 666 -25.80 -4.53 -5.44
C ASP A 666 -26.59 -5.08 -4.25
N GLY A 667 -27.58 -4.31 -3.80
CA GLY A 667 -28.44 -4.66 -2.67
C GLY A 667 -27.90 -4.35 -1.27
N GLN A 668 -26.64 -3.92 -1.10
CA GLN A 668 -26.08 -3.58 0.23
C GLN A 668 -26.32 -2.13 0.65
N VAL A 669 -26.30 -1.20 -0.32
CA VAL A 669 -26.51 0.24 -0.08
C VAL A 669 -27.81 0.68 -0.74
N ASN A 670 -28.70 1.27 0.05
CA ASN A 670 -29.93 1.86 -0.45
C ASN A 670 -29.68 3.31 -0.87
N SER A 671 -29.57 3.54 -2.19
CA SER A 671 -29.27 4.86 -2.75
C SER A 671 -30.32 5.94 -2.45
N ASP A 672 -31.54 5.57 -2.06
CA ASP A 672 -32.61 6.51 -1.73
C ASP A 672 -32.59 6.92 -0.25
N ALA A 673 -31.87 6.17 0.58
CA ALA A 673 -31.72 6.41 2.02
C ALA A 673 -30.43 7.18 2.37
N ILE A 674 -29.43 7.19 1.47
CA ILE A 674 -28.18 7.93 1.67
C ILE A 674 -28.30 9.40 1.26
N TYR A 675 -27.52 10.26 1.91
CA TYR A 675 -27.31 11.65 1.50
C TYR A 675 -26.40 11.66 0.25
N LYS A 676 -26.86 12.35 -0.80
CA LYS A 676 -26.19 12.47 -2.10
C LYS A 676 -25.41 13.77 -2.22
#